data_AF-A0A3A4JZY5-F1
#
_entry.id   AF-A0A3A4JZY5-F1
#
_cell.length_a   1.000
_cell.length_b   1.000
_cell.length_c   1.000
_cell.angle_alpha   90.00
_cell.angle_beta   90.00
_cell.angle_gamma   90.00
#
_symmetry.space_group_name_H-M   'P 1'
#
loop_
_entity.id
_entity.type
_entity.pdbx_description
1 polymer ?
#
loop_
_entity_poly.entity_id
_entity_poly.type
_entity_poly.pdbx_seq_one_letter_code
_entity_poly.pdbx_strand_id
1 'polypeptide(L)'
;MNPQMLDQIIEDAISKNVFSGAQFVVYHHRKRVLNRAYGTTRFGKGAAEVHDDSLFDLASLTKPLAISSAFALLVDQKEVTLDDPASRFLPGLARGPKRQITLRRLLQHSAGFPPWKPYYETIVRADDPRAALIDAVIKEELIYEPGSKQVYSDLDFMLLGKIVEKVAGQRLDYFCEDSIFSPLSIDALYYLPIGAKDNIQKIRDRHVIVTEKCERRGLLAGEVHDDNAHAAGGVCGHAGLFGSALAVGRLMIEWEAALDGEGDLLSPKVVREFVFPRDMPPQAGWALGWDRPTWRVSQAGRHISPHAIGHLGFTGTAAWLDHQRHVLIVLNTNRVHPSRQERRLPDFRRAVHNAVFEMLDAVAPGPYTPPPEPSKVKSIHFIGIAGTGMASLAGMLKQSGYSVSGSDQAVYPPMSKLLEKLKITVKQPFAETNINRPDLVVVGNACTRDHVEAAAAQRRRLAYDSMPGVLERFFLVKKTPLVVAGTHGKTTTSAMVAWLLQSAGYDPSFMIGGLVNNFGSNYKLGKGGFFVVEGDEYDSAYFDKYPKFMHYRPKGAIVTSIEYDHADIYEDVEEIEARFKQFAALAPPDGHLVACWDGDAVRRVAKAARGQVHTYGEHPDAQWRAADLRVEDGKTRFTLKRRKERIAEIVLPMVGRQNVWDAVAACALLLAFDFPPDKLARGFAEFQGVARRQTLVGETAGVRVIDDFAHHPTAVAATLEGLRLQYPAGRLLVAFDPRTNTTSRRVFQDRLAVCFKGADIVAVGQPSRLDRIPPEQRLDVDKLVRDLAAGGLEAKHLAAVDDMAKWLVSKARRGDTIAVLSNGGFGGLQEKLLKQLKAKKK
;
A
#
# COMPACT_ATOMS: atom_id res chain seq x y z
N MET A 1 -30.98 -13.35 11.63
CA MET A 1 -30.00 -14.10 10.82
C MET A 1 -30.48 -15.53 10.71
N ASN A 2 -30.54 -16.10 9.51
CA ASN A 2 -30.86 -17.53 9.31
C ASN A 2 -29.53 -18.31 9.23
N PRO A 3 -29.10 -19.01 10.30
CA PRO A 3 -27.82 -19.71 10.33
C PRO A 3 -27.84 -21.06 9.57
N GLN A 4 -28.98 -21.49 9.02
CA GLN A 4 -29.15 -22.83 8.43
C GLN A 4 -28.05 -23.20 7.43
N MET A 5 -27.62 -22.27 6.57
CA MET A 5 -26.55 -22.54 5.61
C MET A 5 -25.20 -22.83 6.29
N LEU A 6 -24.90 -22.09 7.35
CA LEU A 6 -23.67 -22.26 8.12
C LEU A 6 -23.72 -23.53 8.97
N ASP A 7 -24.84 -23.78 9.63
CA ASP A 7 -25.08 -25.03 10.39
C ASP A 7 -24.88 -26.24 9.47
N GLN A 8 -25.47 -26.21 8.27
CA GLN A 8 -25.34 -27.27 7.28
C GLN A 8 -23.88 -27.50 6.82
N ILE A 9 -23.10 -26.43 6.63
CA ILE A 9 -21.68 -26.53 6.26
C ILE A 9 -20.87 -27.24 7.37
N ILE A 10 -21.14 -26.92 8.63
CA ILE A 10 -20.42 -27.49 9.78
C ILE A 10 -20.85 -28.95 10.02
N GLU A 11 -22.15 -29.23 10.00
CA GLU A 11 -22.70 -30.58 10.17
C GLU A 11 -22.26 -31.53 9.04
N ASP A 12 -22.24 -31.04 7.80
CA ASP A 12 -21.73 -31.81 6.66
C ASP A 12 -20.24 -32.16 6.85
N ALA A 13 -19.42 -31.21 7.31
CA ALA A 13 -18.02 -31.46 7.62
C ALA A 13 -17.83 -32.51 8.74
N ILE A 14 -18.66 -32.48 9.78
CA ILE A 14 -18.67 -33.49 10.85
C ILE A 14 -19.06 -34.86 10.29
N SER A 15 -20.14 -34.94 9.51
CA SER A 15 -20.61 -36.21 8.90
C SER A 15 -19.58 -36.83 7.95
N LYS A 16 -18.76 -36.00 7.29
CA LYS A 16 -17.65 -36.41 6.42
C LYS A 16 -16.36 -36.69 7.20
N ASN A 17 -16.42 -36.68 8.53
CA ASN A 17 -15.32 -36.90 9.45
C ASN A 17 -14.12 -35.97 9.18
N VAL A 18 -14.36 -34.68 8.91
CA VAL A 18 -13.29 -33.67 8.79
C VAL A 18 -12.76 -33.27 10.17
N PHE A 19 -13.63 -33.29 11.18
CA PHE A 19 -13.34 -33.12 12.61
C PHE A 19 -14.51 -33.72 13.41
N SER A 20 -14.34 -34.02 14.70
CA SER A 20 -15.43 -34.57 15.51
C SER A 20 -16.25 -33.50 16.22
N GLY A 21 -15.63 -32.37 16.54
CA GLY A 21 -16.24 -31.30 17.32
C GLY A 21 -15.79 -29.92 16.87
N ALA A 22 -16.68 -28.93 17.00
CA ALA A 22 -16.39 -27.54 16.66
C ALA A 22 -17.07 -26.55 17.60
N GLN A 23 -16.43 -25.40 17.82
CA GLN A 23 -17.05 -24.19 18.34
C GLN A 23 -16.93 -23.09 17.29
N PHE A 24 -17.97 -22.26 17.22
CA PHE A 24 -18.05 -21.20 16.25
C PHE A 24 -18.74 -19.98 16.86
N VAL A 25 -18.04 -18.83 16.84
CA VAL A 25 -18.61 -17.56 17.29
C VAL A 25 -18.33 -16.45 16.27
N VAL A 26 -19.34 -15.62 16.06
CA VAL A 26 -19.25 -14.40 15.25
C VAL A 26 -19.62 -13.21 16.10
N TYR A 27 -18.79 -12.18 16.04
CA TYR A 27 -19.09 -10.86 16.55
C TYR A 27 -19.23 -9.89 15.38
N HIS A 28 -20.20 -9.00 15.46
CA HIS A 28 -20.40 -7.91 14.53
C HIS A 28 -20.57 -6.62 15.35
N HIS A 29 -19.73 -5.61 15.09
CA HIS A 29 -19.63 -4.40 15.92
C HIS A 29 -19.42 -4.73 17.40
N ARG A 30 -18.44 -5.60 17.69
CA ARG A 30 -18.11 -6.11 19.05
C ARG A 30 -19.27 -6.80 19.79
N LYS A 31 -20.45 -6.96 19.15
CA LYS A 31 -21.60 -7.68 19.71
C LYS A 31 -21.62 -9.10 19.19
N ARG A 32 -21.81 -10.07 20.10
CA ARG A 32 -21.95 -11.48 19.74
C ARG A 32 -23.25 -11.69 18.98
N VAL A 33 -23.15 -12.07 17.72
CA VAL A 33 -24.31 -12.26 16.82
C VAL A 33 -24.62 -13.73 16.56
N LEU A 34 -23.62 -14.60 16.69
CA LEU A 34 -23.79 -16.05 16.60
C LEU A 34 -22.80 -16.74 17.53
N ASN A 35 -23.25 -17.81 18.18
CA ASN A 35 -22.46 -18.66 19.06
C ASN A 35 -23.04 -20.07 19.03
N ARG A 36 -22.22 -21.06 18.65
CA ARG A 36 -22.64 -22.45 18.44
C ARG A 36 -21.52 -23.41 18.79
N ALA A 37 -21.91 -24.54 19.35
CA ALA A 37 -21.07 -25.71 19.54
C ALA A 37 -21.69 -26.90 18.78
N TYR A 38 -20.86 -27.72 18.15
CA TYR A 38 -21.29 -28.82 17.29
C TYR A 38 -20.48 -30.09 17.57
N GLY A 39 -21.13 -31.23 17.36
CA GLY A 39 -20.51 -32.54 17.39
C GLY A 39 -20.09 -32.97 18.79
N THR A 40 -19.01 -33.74 18.87
CA THR A 40 -18.57 -34.41 20.09
C THR A 40 -17.07 -34.27 20.32
N THR A 41 -16.67 -34.42 21.57
CA THR A 41 -15.28 -34.36 22.05
C THR A 41 -14.31 -35.30 21.33
N ARG A 42 -14.81 -36.39 20.72
CA ARG A 42 -14.06 -37.37 19.91
C ARG A 42 -14.99 -38.17 19.00
N PHE A 43 -14.47 -38.74 17.91
CA PHE A 43 -15.22 -39.77 17.16
C PHE A 43 -15.56 -41.01 18.01
N GLY A 44 -16.73 -41.59 17.77
CA GLY A 44 -17.17 -42.87 18.34
C GLY A 44 -18.34 -42.76 19.32
N LYS A 45 -18.95 -43.91 19.65
CA LYS A 45 -20.08 -43.98 20.60
C LYS A 45 -19.65 -43.57 22.01
N GLY A 46 -20.51 -42.84 22.72
CA GLY A 46 -20.28 -42.41 24.10
C GLY A 46 -19.33 -41.22 24.26
N ALA A 47 -19.03 -40.50 23.18
CA ALA A 47 -18.33 -39.22 23.27
C ALA A 47 -19.26 -38.13 23.82
N ALA A 48 -18.75 -37.29 24.72
CA ALA A 48 -19.51 -36.15 25.24
C ALA A 48 -19.71 -35.09 24.15
N GLU A 49 -20.79 -34.32 24.24
CA GLU A 49 -21.07 -33.20 23.35
C GLU A 49 -20.08 -32.05 23.56
N VAL A 50 -19.88 -31.25 22.52
CA VAL A 50 -19.12 -30.00 22.64
C VAL A 50 -20.05 -28.91 23.18
N HIS A 51 -19.55 -28.15 24.16
CA HIS A 51 -20.23 -26.99 24.75
C HIS A 51 -19.43 -25.70 24.49
N ASP A 52 -20.03 -24.54 24.73
CA ASP A 52 -19.44 -23.21 24.47
C ASP A 52 -18.16 -22.93 25.27
N ASP A 53 -17.96 -23.66 26.36
CA ASP A 53 -16.87 -23.52 27.31
C ASP A 53 -15.83 -24.65 27.20
N SER A 54 -16.05 -25.58 26.26
CA SER A 54 -15.14 -26.67 25.93
C SER A 54 -13.79 -26.13 25.44
N LEU A 55 -12.72 -26.83 25.81
CA LEU A 55 -11.35 -26.38 25.58
C LEU A 55 -10.75 -27.09 24.38
N PHE A 56 -10.33 -26.30 23.39
CA PHE A 56 -9.59 -26.77 22.23
C PHE A 56 -8.11 -26.43 22.37
N ASP A 57 -7.23 -27.29 21.86
CA ASP A 57 -5.82 -26.97 21.66
C ASP A 57 -5.71 -25.90 20.55
N LEU A 58 -5.12 -24.75 20.88
CA LEU A 58 -4.98 -23.59 20.00
C LEU A 58 -3.59 -23.53 19.34
N ALA A 59 -2.95 -24.66 19.06
CA ALA A 59 -1.63 -24.70 18.43
C ALA A 59 -1.52 -23.75 17.23
N SER A 60 -0.46 -22.92 17.24
CA SER A 60 -0.20 -21.78 16.35
C SER A 60 -1.07 -20.52 16.54
N LEU A 61 -2.32 -20.60 17.01
CA LEU A 61 -3.03 -19.40 17.53
C LEU A 61 -2.37 -18.86 18.80
N THR A 62 -1.59 -19.67 19.53
CA THR A 62 -0.74 -19.23 20.64
C THR A 62 0.15 -18.04 20.27
N LYS A 63 0.66 -17.99 19.03
CA LYS A 63 1.55 -16.93 18.56
C LYS A 63 0.91 -15.54 18.67
N PRO A 64 -0.21 -15.22 17.99
CA PRO A 64 -0.85 -13.92 18.15
C PRO A 64 -1.47 -13.74 19.53
N LEU A 65 -2.16 -14.75 20.06
CA LEU A 65 -2.97 -14.58 21.26
C LEU A 65 -2.12 -14.37 22.51
N ALA A 66 -1.02 -15.10 22.64
CA ALA A 66 -0.11 -14.95 23.78
C ALA A 66 1.07 -14.03 23.46
N ILE A 67 1.84 -14.32 22.41
CA ILE A 67 3.12 -13.64 22.15
C ILE A 67 2.91 -12.23 21.59
N SER A 68 2.06 -12.05 20.56
CA SER A 68 1.81 -10.69 20.06
C SER A 68 1.15 -9.81 21.11
N SER A 69 0.19 -10.33 21.88
CA SER A 69 -0.41 -9.59 23.00
C SER A 69 0.62 -9.23 24.08
N ALA A 70 1.52 -10.15 24.42
CA ALA A 70 2.58 -9.90 25.39
C ALA A 70 3.54 -8.79 24.91
N PHE A 71 4.03 -8.87 23.67
CA PHE A 71 4.92 -7.85 23.15
C PHE A 71 4.22 -6.51 22.91
N ALA A 72 2.94 -6.51 22.53
CA ALA A 72 2.17 -5.27 22.44
C ALA A 72 2.12 -4.58 23.81
N LEU A 73 1.79 -5.32 24.87
CA LEU A 73 1.76 -4.80 26.24
C LEU A 73 3.14 -4.29 26.70
N LEU A 74 4.20 -5.08 26.51
CA LEU A 74 5.56 -4.71 26.91
C LEU A 74 6.10 -3.50 26.14
N VAL A 75 5.74 -3.35 24.86
CA VAL A 75 6.09 -2.16 24.07
C VAL A 75 5.31 -0.94 24.55
N ASP A 76 4.03 -1.09 24.90
CA ASP A 76 3.20 0.00 25.41
C ASP A 76 3.69 0.50 26.77
N GLN A 77 4.12 -0.43 27.62
CA GLN A 77 4.77 -0.16 28.91
C GLN A 77 6.21 0.37 28.78
N LYS A 78 6.78 0.38 27.56
CA LYS A 78 8.15 0.81 27.25
C LYS A 78 9.25 -0.06 27.88
N GLU A 79 8.93 -1.30 28.25
CA GLU A 79 9.92 -2.27 28.73
C GLU A 79 10.85 -2.75 27.60
N VAL A 80 10.31 -2.76 26.37
CA VAL A 80 11.05 -3.08 25.14
C VAL A 80 10.63 -2.16 23.99
N THR A 81 11.48 -2.10 22.97
CA THR A 81 11.15 -1.52 21.67
C THR A 81 11.22 -2.61 20.59
N LEU A 82 10.38 -2.51 19.55
CA LEU A 82 10.36 -3.52 18.49
C LEU A 82 11.72 -3.70 17.77
N ASP A 83 12.56 -2.66 17.78
CA ASP A 83 13.86 -2.67 17.12
C ASP A 83 15.02 -3.04 18.06
N ASP A 84 14.71 -3.42 19.31
CA ASP A 84 15.70 -4.00 20.22
C ASP A 84 16.33 -5.25 19.59
N PRO A 85 17.68 -5.36 19.60
CA PRO A 85 18.36 -6.58 19.20
C PRO A 85 17.94 -7.74 20.10
N ALA A 86 17.53 -8.88 19.52
CA ALA A 86 17.16 -10.06 20.29
C ALA A 86 18.34 -10.57 21.16
N SER A 87 19.58 -10.27 20.76
CA SER A 87 20.80 -10.57 21.52
C SER A 87 20.88 -9.85 22.87
N ARG A 88 20.13 -8.77 23.08
CA ARG A 88 20.00 -8.10 24.39
C ARG A 88 19.44 -9.06 25.44
N PHE A 89 18.53 -9.94 25.04
CA PHE A 89 17.84 -10.87 25.94
C PHE A 89 18.39 -12.30 25.84
N LEU A 90 18.90 -12.67 24.66
CA LEU A 90 19.48 -13.98 24.35
C LEU A 90 20.89 -13.81 23.78
N PRO A 91 21.94 -13.70 24.61
CA PRO A 91 23.30 -13.36 24.17
C PRO A 91 23.90 -14.28 23.10
N GLY A 92 23.42 -15.52 23.00
CA GLY A 92 23.83 -16.46 21.94
C GLY A 92 23.52 -16.00 20.51
N LEU A 93 22.63 -15.01 20.33
CA LEU A 93 22.31 -14.41 19.03
C LEU A 93 23.26 -13.28 18.62
N ALA A 94 24.22 -12.88 19.46
CA ALA A 94 25.09 -11.72 19.22
C ALA A 94 26.15 -11.91 18.11
N ARG A 95 26.28 -13.12 17.55
CA ARG A 95 27.35 -13.47 16.60
C ARG A 95 26.84 -13.68 15.17
N GLY A 96 27.74 -13.45 14.21
CA GLY A 96 27.46 -13.72 12.80
C GLY A 96 26.25 -12.93 12.26
N PRO A 97 25.49 -13.48 11.30
CA PRO A 97 24.31 -12.84 10.76
C PRO A 97 23.16 -12.67 11.78
N LYS A 98 23.12 -13.48 12.84
CA LYS A 98 22.08 -13.44 13.89
C LYS A 98 22.08 -12.14 14.70
N ARG A 99 23.19 -11.40 14.72
CA ARG A 99 23.28 -10.07 15.38
C ARG A 99 22.27 -9.06 14.82
N GLN A 100 21.79 -9.29 13.60
CA GLN A 100 20.81 -8.43 12.96
C GLN A 100 19.36 -8.75 13.37
N ILE A 101 19.12 -9.80 14.16
CA ILE A 101 17.77 -10.20 14.56
C ILE A 101 17.26 -9.23 15.63
N THR A 102 16.10 -8.62 15.37
CA THR A 102 15.37 -7.76 16.31
C THR A 102 14.05 -8.42 16.74
N LEU A 103 13.39 -7.89 17.77
CA LEU A 103 12.07 -8.36 18.20
C LEU A 103 11.04 -8.26 17.05
N ARG A 104 11.08 -7.17 16.28
CA ARG A 104 10.27 -6.96 15.06
C ARG A 104 10.46 -8.10 14.07
N ARG A 105 11.71 -8.47 13.80
CA ARG A 105 12.03 -9.51 12.79
C ARG A 105 11.54 -10.89 13.23
N LEU A 106 11.61 -11.21 14.52
CA LEU A 106 11.02 -12.43 15.07
C LEU A 106 9.49 -12.42 14.92
N LEU A 107 8.82 -11.34 15.34
CA LEU A 107 7.37 -11.20 15.25
C LEU A 107 6.86 -11.26 13.79
N GLN A 108 7.68 -10.81 12.84
CA GLN A 108 7.37 -10.80 11.41
C GLN A 108 7.72 -12.08 10.67
N HIS A 109 8.23 -13.11 11.35
CA HIS A 109 8.76 -14.29 10.68
C HIS A 109 9.86 -13.98 9.66
N SER A 110 10.71 -12.98 9.94
CA SER A 110 11.77 -12.49 9.06
C SER A 110 13.16 -12.61 9.65
N ALA A 111 13.33 -13.36 10.75
CA ALA A 111 14.61 -13.51 11.44
C ALA A 111 15.61 -14.45 10.75
N GLY A 112 15.21 -15.18 9.70
CA GLY A 112 16.10 -16.08 8.95
C GLY A 112 16.01 -17.56 9.32
N PHE A 113 15.28 -17.92 10.37
CA PHE A 113 15.19 -19.31 10.85
C PHE A 113 14.35 -20.21 9.92
N PRO A 114 14.62 -21.53 9.90
CA PRO A 114 13.79 -22.49 9.18
C PRO A 114 12.39 -22.62 9.81
N PRO A 115 11.37 -23.06 9.05
CA PRO A 115 10.00 -23.14 9.53
C PRO A 115 9.81 -23.95 10.82
N TRP A 116 10.44 -25.13 10.88
CA TRP A 116 10.29 -26.08 11.98
C TRP A 116 11.42 -27.11 11.98
N LYS A 117 11.76 -27.65 13.16
CA LYS A 117 12.71 -28.75 13.38
C LYS A 117 12.24 -29.67 14.51
N PRO A 118 12.54 -30.97 14.48
CA PRO A 118 12.12 -31.94 15.51
C PRO A 118 13.03 -31.94 16.74
N TYR A 119 13.21 -30.80 17.42
CA TYR A 119 14.10 -30.72 18.59
C TYR A 119 13.71 -31.68 19.72
N TYR A 120 12.42 -31.99 19.85
CA TYR A 120 11.87 -32.95 20.80
C TYR A 120 12.60 -34.32 20.79
N GLU A 121 13.20 -34.73 19.67
CA GLU A 121 13.94 -36.01 19.59
C GLU A 121 15.20 -36.02 20.48
N THR A 122 15.73 -34.84 20.77
CA THR A 122 16.99 -34.66 21.50
C THR A 122 16.76 -34.06 22.89
N ILE A 123 15.92 -33.03 23.01
CA ILE A 123 15.77 -32.27 24.26
C ILE A 123 15.05 -33.04 25.37
N VAL A 124 14.27 -34.08 25.05
CA VAL A 124 13.58 -34.92 26.05
C VAL A 124 14.53 -35.67 26.98
N ARG A 125 15.81 -35.77 26.61
CA ARG A 125 16.86 -36.40 27.41
C ARG A 125 17.67 -35.39 28.24
N ALA A 126 17.41 -34.10 28.10
CA ALA A 126 18.10 -33.05 28.83
C ALA A 126 17.53 -32.89 30.24
N ASP A 127 18.37 -32.48 31.18
CA ASP A 127 17.95 -32.18 32.56
C ASP A 127 16.95 -31.01 32.61
N ASP A 128 17.13 -30.01 31.74
CA ASP A 128 16.17 -28.93 31.50
C ASP A 128 15.81 -28.87 30.00
N PRO A 129 14.74 -29.57 29.58
CA PRO A 129 14.29 -29.56 28.20
C PRO A 129 13.90 -28.18 27.65
N ARG A 130 13.46 -27.24 28.52
CA ARG A 130 13.10 -25.87 28.09
C ARG A 130 14.35 -25.08 27.74
N ALA A 131 15.37 -25.12 28.60
CA ALA A 131 16.65 -24.49 28.30
C ALA A 131 17.30 -25.13 27.06
N ALA A 132 17.29 -26.45 26.97
CA ALA A 132 17.84 -27.19 25.83
C ALA A 132 17.16 -26.84 24.49
N LEU A 133 15.84 -26.62 24.48
CA LEU A 133 15.11 -26.16 23.29
C LEU A 133 15.64 -24.79 22.82
N ILE A 134 15.73 -23.81 23.72
CA ILE A 134 16.20 -22.47 23.38
C ILE A 134 17.64 -22.50 22.89
N ASP A 135 18.51 -23.27 23.53
CA ASP A 135 19.90 -23.44 23.10
C ASP A 135 20.01 -24.10 21.72
N ALA A 136 19.14 -25.06 21.41
CA ALA A 136 19.10 -25.69 20.09
C ALA A 136 18.67 -24.68 19.02
N VAL A 137 17.62 -23.88 19.26
CA VAL A 137 17.17 -22.84 18.34
C VAL A 137 18.23 -21.76 18.14
N ILE A 138 18.92 -21.34 19.20
CA ILE A 138 20.03 -20.37 19.12
C ILE A 138 21.19 -20.91 18.27
N LYS A 139 21.42 -22.23 18.23
CA LYS A 139 22.45 -22.86 17.40
C LYS A 139 22.01 -23.07 15.95
N GLU A 140 20.72 -23.19 15.67
CA GLU A 140 20.17 -23.46 14.34
C GLU A 140 20.61 -22.44 13.27
N GLU A 141 21.01 -22.91 12.10
CA GLU A 141 21.49 -22.04 11.03
C GLU A 141 20.36 -21.21 10.42
N LEU A 142 20.69 -19.98 10.01
CA LEU A 142 19.76 -19.14 9.26
C LEU A 142 19.76 -19.60 7.80
N ILE A 143 18.57 -19.82 7.25
CA ILE A 143 18.35 -20.22 5.86
C ILE A 143 18.19 -19.03 4.90
N TYR A 144 18.17 -17.80 5.43
CA TYR A 144 18.24 -16.54 4.69
C TYR A 144 18.68 -15.38 5.59
N GLU A 145 19.08 -14.26 4.99
CA GLU A 145 19.50 -13.07 5.74
C GLU A 145 18.32 -12.42 6.48
N PRO A 146 18.45 -12.09 7.79
CA PRO A 146 17.38 -11.45 8.55
C PRO A 146 16.84 -10.18 7.88
N GLY A 147 15.51 -10.10 7.74
CA GLY A 147 14.80 -8.99 7.11
C GLY A 147 14.66 -9.08 5.59
N SER A 148 15.32 -10.02 4.91
CA SER A 148 15.28 -10.11 3.44
C SER A 148 13.97 -10.69 2.88
N LYS A 149 13.27 -11.54 3.64
CA LYS A 149 11.96 -12.13 3.31
C LYS A 149 11.25 -12.60 4.59
N GLN A 150 10.02 -13.08 4.47
CA GLN A 150 9.30 -13.77 5.54
C GLN A 150 9.19 -15.27 5.25
N VAL A 151 9.39 -16.09 6.28
CA VAL A 151 9.17 -17.55 6.29
C VAL A 151 8.54 -17.90 7.63
N TYR A 152 7.29 -18.36 7.62
CA TYR A 152 6.59 -18.79 8.83
C TYR A 152 7.43 -19.79 9.64
N SER A 153 7.83 -19.40 10.84
CA SER A 153 8.82 -20.13 11.65
C SER A 153 8.39 -20.21 13.12
N ASP A 154 8.26 -21.45 13.60
CA ASP A 154 7.95 -21.72 15.01
C ASP A 154 9.13 -21.33 15.91
N LEU A 155 10.35 -21.40 15.38
CA LEU A 155 11.58 -21.07 16.07
C LEU A 155 11.60 -19.60 16.51
N ASP A 156 11.07 -18.69 15.68
CA ASP A 156 10.98 -17.27 16.03
C ASP A 156 10.15 -17.09 17.32
N PHE A 157 9.03 -17.80 17.41
CA PHE A 157 8.10 -17.69 18.52
C PHE A 157 8.53 -18.48 19.75
N MET A 158 9.34 -19.54 19.60
CA MET A 158 10.04 -20.17 20.73
C MET A 158 11.00 -19.18 21.41
N LEU A 159 11.79 -18.45 20.61
CA LEU A 159 12.69 -17.42 21.13
C LEU A 159 11.91 -16.25 21.76
N LEU A 160 10.87 -15.75 21.10
CA LEU A 160 10.02 -14.69 21.63
C LEU A 160 9.38 -15.07 22.96
N GLY A 161 8.88 -16.31 23.09
CA GLY A 161 8.36 -16.83 24.36
C GLY A 161 9.40 -16.74 25.48
N LYS A 162 10.66 -17.12 25.20
CA LYS A 162 11.74 -16.99 26.17
C LYS A 162 12.09 -15.54 26.51
N ILE A 163 12.02 -14.65 25.53
CA ILE A 163 12.28 -13.23 25.71
C ILE A 163 11.21 -12.61 26.63
N VAL A 164 9.93 -12.96 26.47
CA VAL A 164 8.87 -12.55 27.40
C VAL A 164 9.23 -12.94 28.84
N GLU A 165 9.66 -14.19 29.08
CA GLU A 165 10.05 -14.61 30.43
C GLU A 165 11.23 -13.80 30.99
N LYS A 166 12.20 -13.46 30.14
CA LYS A 166 13.38 -12.68 30.55
C LYS A 166 13.03 -11.25 30.88
N VAL A 167 12.12 -10.63 30.12
CA VAL A 167 11.67 -9.25 30.35
C VAL A 167 10.75 -9.18 31.56
N ALA A 168 9.77 -10.08 31.65
CA ALA A 168 8.76 -10.07 32.71
C ALA A 168 9.26 -10.63 34.06
N GLY A 169 10.37 -11.37 34.07
CA GLY A 169 10.89 -12.01 35.29
C GLY A 169 10.03 -13.17 35.81
N GLN A 170 9.06 -13.63 35.03
CA GLN A 170 8.17 -14.75 35.36
C GLN A 170 7.91 -15.64 34.15
N ARG A 171 7.42 -16.87 34.37
CA ARG A 171 7.12 -17.79 33.26
C ARG A 171 6.01 -17.25 32.37
N LEU A 172 6.04 -17.62 31.09
CA LEU A 172 5.12 -17.13 30.08
C LEU A 172 3.65 -17.39 30.42
N ASP A 173 3.34 -18.54 31.02
CA ASP A 173 1.98 -18.90 31.43
C ASP A 173 1.43 -17.97 32.51
N TYR A 174 2.23 -17.63 33.52
CA TYR A 174 1.84 -16.65 34.54
C TYR A 174 1.74 -15.23 33.98
N PHE A 175 2.67 -14.81 33.11
CA PHE A 175 2.59 -13.50 32.47
C PHE A 175 1.31 -13.32 31.64
N CYS A 176 0.97 -14.29 30.81
CA CYS A 176 -0.26 -14.20 30.03
C CYS A 176 -1.51 -14.20 30.92
N GLU A 177 -1.54 -15.03 31.97
CA GLU A 177 -2.66 -15.06 32.92
C GLU A 177 -2.80 -13.72 33.66
N ASP A 178 -1.75 -13.26 34.34
CA ASP A 178 -1.80 -12.14 35.27
C ASP A 178 -1.89 -10.77 34.57
N SER A 179 -1.22 -10.63 33.41
CA SER A 179 -1.06 -9.32 32.74
C SER A 179 -1.99 -9.14 31.54
N ILE A 180 -2.62 -10.21 31.03
CA ILE A 180 -3.44 -10.15 29.81
C ILE A 180 -4.82 -10.74 30.04
N PHE A 181 -4.91 -12.02 30.43
CA PHE A 181 -6.19 -12.74 30.45
C PHE A 181 -7.05 -12.35 31.65
N SER A 182 -6.49 -12.34 32.86
CA SER A 182 -7.21 -11.95 34.09
C SER A 182 -7.69 -10.49 34.07
N PRO A 183 -6.87 -9.49 33.66
CA PRO A 183 -7.33 -8.10 33.49
C PRO A 183 -8.50 -7.96 32.52
N LEU A 184 -8.53 -8.77 31.46
CA LEU A 184 -9.62 -8.81 30.49
C LEU A 184 -10.77 -9.74 30.92
N SER A 185 -10.71 -10.34 32.13
CA SER A 185 -11.63 -11.37 32.66
C SER A 185 -11.89 -12.54 31.70
N ILE A 186 -10.82 -13.11 31.14
CA ILE A 186 -10.87 -14.24 30.22
C ILE A 186 -10.58 -15.54 30.98
N ASP A 187 -11.62 -16.29 31.34
CA ASP A 187 -11.48 -17.47 32.22
C ASP A 187 -11.21 -18.79 31.48
N ALA A 188 -11.28 -18.80 30.14
CA ALA A 188 -11.18 -20.01 29.32
C ALA A 188 -10.15 -19.87 28.19
N LEU A 189 -9.03 -19.20 28.48
CA LEU A 189 -7.86 -19.08 27.62
C LEU A 189 -6.61 -19.12 28.50
N TYR A 190 -5.87 -20.22 28.47
CA TYR A 190 -4.68 -20.38 29.32
C TYR A 190 -3.77 -21.49 28.81
N TYR A 191 -2.54 -21.53 29.31
CA TYR A 191 -1.63 -22.66 29.08
C TYR A 191 -2.01 -23.85 29.96
N LEU A 192 -1.75 -25.07 29.47
CA LEU A 192 -1.83 -26.32 30.23
C LEU A 192 -0.44 -26.98 30.34
N PRO A 193 0.40 -26.59 31.32
CA PRO A 193 1.74 -27.16 31.50
C PRO A 193 1.70 -28.65 31.89
N ILE A 194 2.55 -29.48 31.29
CA ILE A 194 2.52 -30.93 31.56
C ILE A 194 2.90 -31.22 33.01
N GLY A 195 2.10 -32.06 33.67
CA GLY A 195 2.33 -32.49 35.06
C GLY A 195 1.94 -31.47 36.15
N ALA A 196 1.37 -30.31 35.80
CA ALA A 196 0.92 -29.33 36.78
C ALA A 196 -0.40 -29.75 37.47
N LYS A 197 -0.44 -29.73 38.80
CA LYS A 197 -1.66 -30.05 39.60
C LYS A 197 -2.80 -29.07 39.33
N ASP A 198 -2.49 -27.81 39.10
CA ASP A 198 -3.48 -26.75 38.83
C ASP A 198 -4.25 -26.99 37.52
N ASN A 199 -3.67 -27.74 36.58
CA ASN A 199 -4.36 -28.09 35.34
C ASN A 199 -5.56 -28.99 35.58
N ILE A 200 -5.44 -29.94 36.52
CA ILE A 200 -6.55 -30.83 36.88
C ILE A 200 -7.72 -29.97 37.34
N GLN A 201 -7.48 -28.91 38.11
CA GLN A 201 -8.52 -27.99 38.57
C GLN A 201 -9.07 -27.13 37.42
N LYS A 202 -8.21 -26.61 36.52
CA LYS A 202 -8.64 -25.83 35.34
C LYS A 202 -9.50 -26.63 34.35
N ILE A 203 -9.26 -27.93 34.22
CA ILE A 203 -9.99 -28.82 33.31
C ILE A 203 -11.12 -29.63 33.98
N ARG A 204 -11.21 -29.65 35.32
CA ARG A 204 -12.13 -30.53 36.07
C ARG A 204 -13.59 -30.36 35.69
N ASP A 205 -13.97 -29.12 35.41
CA ASP A 205 -15.36 -28.72 35.18
C ASP A 205 -15.64 -28.43 33.70
N ARG A 206 -14.69 -28.71 32.79
CA ARG A 206 -14.80 -28.38 31.35
C ARG A 206 -14.53 -29.60 30.48
N HIS A 207 -15.26 -29.69 29.37
CA HIS A 207 -15.00 -30.70 28.36
C HIS A 207 -13.74 -30.35 27.56
N VAL A 208 -12.72 -31.20 27.64
CA VAL A 208 -11.50 -31.04 26.85
C VAL A 208 -11.63 -31.85 25.57
N ILE A 209 -11.43 -31.18 24.43
CA ILE A 209 -11.57 -31.81 23.12
C ILE A 209 -10.34 -32.67 22.83
N VAL A 210 -10.56 -33.90 22.35
CA VAL A 210 -9.47 -34.75 21.88
C VAL A 210 -8.84 -34.11 20.65
N THR A 211 -7.53 -33.93 20.71
CA THR A 211 -6.79 -33.25 19.64
C THR A 211 -6.28 -34.23 18.59
N GLU A 212 -5.66 -35.35 18.97
CA GLU A 212 -5.15 -36.37 18.04
C GLU A 212 -5.10 -37.76 18.72
N LYS A 213 -5.21 -38.84 17.94
CA LYS A 213 -4.72 -40.17 18.35
C LYS A 213 -3.26 -40.32 17.90
N CYS A 214 -2.34 -39.78 18.68
CA CYS A 214 -0.91 -39.77 18.38
C CYS A 214 -0.30 -41.16 18.54
N GLU A 215 0.49 -41.61 17.57
CA GLU A 215 1.17 -42.92 17.62
C GLU A 215 2.12 -43.06 18.82
N ARG A 216 2.80 -41.97 19.19
CA ARG A 216 3.81 -41.96 20.26
C ARG A 216 3.24 -41.70 21.66
N ARG A 217 2.16 -40.92 21.74
CA ARG A 217 1.61 -40.40 23.00
C ARG A 217 0.19 -40.89 23.30
N GLY A 218 -0.41 -41.69 22.43
CA GLY A 218 -1.78 -42.16 22.60
C GLY A 218 -2.81 -41.08 22.31
N LEU A 219 -3.94 -41.10 23.02
CA LEU A 219 -5.04 -40.17 22.81
C LEU A 219 -4.77 -38.84 23.51
N LEU A 220 -4.50 -37.78 22.75
CA LEU A 220 -4.18 -36.47 23.27
C LEU A 220 -5.44 -35.68 23.65
N ALA A 221 -5.62 -35.39 24.93
CA ALA A 221 -6.65 -34.49 25.45
C ALA A 221 -6.12 -33.74 26.67
N GLY A 222 -6.15 -32.40 26.64
CA GLY A 222 -5.61 -31.56 27.73
C GLY A 222 -4.09 -31.50 27.79
N GLU A 223 -3.44 -31.91 26.70
CA GLU A 223 -2.00 -31.88 26.52
C GLU A 223 -1.68 -31.27 25.16
N VAL A 224 -0.67 -30.39 25.09
CA VAL A 224 -0.30 -29.70 23.85
C VAL A 224 0.06 -30.70 22.74
N HIS A 225 -0.48 -30.47 21.55
CA HIS A 225 -0.25 -31.29 20.37
C HIS A 225 1.15 -31.11 19.79
N ASP A 226 1.71 -29.91 19.79
CA ASP A 226 3.06 -29.68 19.27
C ASP A 226 4.13 -30.46 20.06
N ASP A 227 4.95 -31.21 19.33
CA ASP A 227 5.90 -32.16 19.93
C ASP A 227 7.07 -31.45 20.63
N ASN A 228 7.53 -30.29 20.12
CA ASN A 228 8.57 -29.50 20.77
C ASN A 228 8.04 -28.83 22.05
N ALA A 229 6.83 -28.26 21.99
CA ALA A 229 6.19 -27.66 23.16
C ALA A 229 5.89 -28.71 24.23
N HIS A 230 5.46 -29.91 23.84
CA HIS A 230 5.25 -31.01 24.78
C HIS A 230 6.56 -31.42 25.47
N ALA A 231 7.62 -31.66 24.69
CA ALA A 231 8.94 -31.99 25.24
C ALA A 231 9.49 -30.89 26.17
N ALA A 232 9.14 -29.62 25.92
CA ALA A 232 9.47 -28.46 26.73
C ALA A 232 8.47 -28.19 27.88
N GLY A 233 7.61 -29.15 28.25
CA GLY A 233 6.73 -29.05 29.42
C GLY A 233 5.42 -28.28 29.20
N GLY A 234 5.03 -28.03 27.96
CA GLY A 234 3.70 -27.55 27.59
C GLY A 234 3.51 -26.03 27.49
N VAL A 235 4.54 -25.24 27.82
CA VAL A 235 4.50 -23.77 27.76
C VAL A 235 5.55 -23.25 26.79
N CYS A 236 5.14 -22.85 25.59
CA CYS A 236 6.02 -22.32 24.55
C CYS A 236 5.32 -21.19 23.77
N GLY A 237 6.09 -20.28 23.17
CA GLY A 237 5.49 -19.14 22.47
C GLY A 237 4.78 -19.51 21.16
N HIS A 238 5.07 -20.66 20.55
CA HIS A 238 4.42 -21.10 19.32
C HIS A 238 3.21 -22.02 19.55
N ALA A 239 3.09 -22.67 20.72
CA ALA A 239 2.05 -23.62 21.08
C ALA A 239 1.94 -23.85 22.60
N GLY A 240 0.79 -24.33 23.07
CA GLY A 240 0.55 -24.66 24.49
C GLY A 240 -0.71 -24.02 25.08
N LEU A 241 -1.31 -23.09 24.34
CA LEU A 241 -2.55 -22.42 24.74
C LEU A 241 -3.76 -23.29 24.44
N PHE A 242 -4.67 -23.37 25.40
CA PHE A 242 -5.99 -23.98 25.27
C PHE A 242 -7.06 -22.92 25.47
N GLY A 243 -8.18 -23.05 24.77
CA GLY A 243 -9.31 -22.18 25.05
C GLY A 243 -10.57 -22.43 24.25
N SER A 244 -11.62 -21.71 24.64
CA SER A 244 -12.89 -21.71 23.93
C SER A 244 -12.95 -20.60 22.87
N ALA A 245 -13.84 -20.74 21.90
CA ALA A 245 -14.01 -19.73 20.85
C ALA A 245 -14.45 -18.37 21.42
N LEU A 246 -15.25 -18.37 22.49
CA LEU A 246 -15.66 -17.15 23.22
C LEU A 246 -14.48 -16.43 23.87
N ALA A 247 -13.56 -17.18 24.48
CA ALA A 247 -12.41 -16.60 25.17
C ALA A 247 -11.41 -15.97 24.19
N VAL A 248 -11.14 -16.66 23.06
CA VAL A 248 -10.38 -16.10 21.95
C VAL A 248 -11.07 -14.84 21.39
N GLY A 249 -12.41 -14.89 21.24
CA GLY A 249 -13.20 -13.76 20.79
C GLY A 249 -13.07 -12.53 21.70
N ARG A 250 -13.11 -12.72 23.02
CA ARG A 250 -12.95 -11.65 24.01
C ARG A 250 -11.60 -10.94 23.89
N LEU A 251 -10.50 -11.69 23.73
CA LEU A 251 -9.18 -11.09 23.50
C LEU A 251 -9.12 -10.31 22.18
N MET A 252 -9.69 -10.85 21.10
CA MET A 252 -9.66 -10.15 19.81
C MET A 252 -10.56 -8.91 19.77
N ILE A 253 -11.61 -8.85 20.60
CA ILE A 253 -12.40 -7.62 20.79
C ILE A 253 -11.57 -6.52 21.43
N GLU A 254 -10.68 -6.84 22.37
CA GLU A 254 -9.73 -5.86 22.93
C GLU A 254 -8.83 -5.29 21.83
N TRP A 255 -8.32 -6.12 20.92
CA TRP A 255 -7.54 -5.66 19.76
C TRP A 255 -8.35 -4.73 18.85
N GLU A 256 -9.62 -5.05 18.57
CA GLU A 256 -10.51 -4.18 17.80
C GLU A 256 -10.79 -2.86 18.51
N ALA A 257 -11.10 -2.90 19.80
CA ALA A 257 -11.39 -1.73 20.62
C ALA A 257 -10.16 -0.80 20.74
N ALA A 258 -8.97 -1.36 20.94
CA ALA A 258 -7.73 -0.61 20.97
C ALA A 258 -7.44 0.10 19.63
N LEU A 259 -7.75 -0.51 18.47
CA LEU A 259 -7.65 0.18 17.17
C LEU A 259 -8.54 1.44 17.10
N ASP A 260 -9.73 1.36 17.71
CA ASP A 260 -10.72 2.44 17.79
C ASP A 260 -10.38 3.53 18.82
N GLY A 261 -9.40 3.32 19.71
CA GLY A 261 -9.18 4.24 20.84
C GLY A 261 -9.86 3.85 22.14
N GLU A 262 -10.48 2.67 22.20
CA GLU A 262 -11.39 2.22 23.26
C GLU A 262 -10.90 0.93 23.96
N GLY A 263 -9.64 0.55 23.79
CA GLY A 263 -9.06 -0.64 24.43
C GLY A 263 -8.83 -0.43 25.92
N ASP A 264 -9.02 -1.50 26.70
CA ASP A 264 -8.82 -1.51 28.15
C ASP A 264 -7.34 -1.74 28.53
N LEU A 265 -6.58 -2.40 27.66
CA LEU A 265 -5.21 -2.88 27.95
C LEU A 265 -4.15 -2.26 27.02
N LEU A 266 -4.47 -2.07 25.74
CA LEU A 266 -3.48 -1.68 24.73
C LEU A 266 -3.76 -0.30 24.13
N SER A 267 -2.72 0.52 23.96
CA SER A 267 -2.87 1.81 23.30
C SER A 267 -3.08 1.68 21.77
N PRO A 268 -3.83 2.62 21.16
CA PRO A 268 -4.09 2.60 19.71
C PRO A 268 -2.82 2.70 18.87
N LYS A 269 -1.81 3.40 19.39
CA LYS A 269 -0.53 3.59 18.71
C LYS A 269 0.20 2.25 18.54
N VAL A 270 0.28 1.47 19.61
CA VAL A 270 0.97 0.18 19.59
C VAL A 270 0.20 -0.82 18.75
N VAL A 271 -1.11 -0.93 18.93
CA VAL A 271 -1.93 -1.87 18.16
C VAL A 271 -1.85 -1.56 16.66
N ARG A 272 -1.90 -0.27 16.26
CA ARG A 272 -1.70 0.11 14.85
C ARG A 272 -0.34 -0.33 14.30
N GLU A 273 0.73 -0.26 15.07
CA GLU A 273 2.05 -0.75 14.63
C GLU A 273 2.07 -2.29 14.49
N PHE A 274 1.32 -3.03 15.32
CA PHE A 274 1.23 -4.49 15.21
C PHE A 274 0.38 -4.96 14.02
N VAL A 275 -0.71 -4.24 13.75
CA VAL A 275 -1.65 -4.53 12.65
C VAL A 275 -1.13 -3.98 11.31
N PHE A 276 -0.54 -2.79 11.33
CA PHE A 276 -0.02 -2.04 10.18
C PHE A 276 1.46 -1.64 10.35
N PRO A 277 2.39 -2.60 10.54
CA PRO A 277 3.81 -2.31 10.67
C PRO A 277 4.35 -1.49 9.49
N ARG A 278 5.13 -0.47 9.82
CA ARG A 278 5.76 0.45 8.85
C ARG A 278 6.84 -0.24 8.04
N ASP A 279 7.68 -1.02 8.71
CA ASP A 279 8.77 -1.78 8.12
C ASP A 279 8.36 -3.22 7.90
N MET A 280 8.14 -3.60 6.64
CA MET A 280 7.72 -4.94 6.26
C MET A 280 8.61 -5.46 5.14
N PRO A 281 9.10 -6.72 5.22
CA PRO A 281 9.80 -7.31 4.10
C PRO A 281 8.91 -7.33 2.84
N PRO A 282 9.51 -7.35 1.64
CA PRO A 282 8.78 -7.56 0.39
C PRO A 282 7.77 -8.74 0.49
N GLN A 283 6.55 -8.67 -0.10
CA GLN A 283 5.47 -9.70 -0.03
C GLN A 283 5.14 -10.16 1.40
N ALA A 284 5.01 -9.22 2.35
CA ALA A 284 4.71 -9.62 3.70
C ALA A 284 3.33 -10.28 3.82
N GLY A 285 3.31 -11.57 4.18
CA GLY A 285 2.09 -12.33 4.51
C GLY A 285 1.69 -12.19 5.98
N TRP A 286 2.62 -11.71 6.82
CA TRP A 286 2.47 -11.61 8.26
C TRP A 286 2.82 -10.22 8.77
N ALA A 287 1.92 -9.61 9.55
CA ALA A 287 2.21 -8.42 10.34
C ALA A 287 3.05 -8.80 11.58
N LEU A 288 2.89 -8.11 12.72
CA LEU A 288 3.60 -8.48 13.95
C LEU A 288 2.86 -9.64 14.66
N GLY A 289 3.17 -10.87 14.25
CA GLY A 289 2.60 -12.13 14.72
C GLY A 289 1.16 -12.41 14.31
N TRP A 290 0.61 -11.61 13.39
CA TRP A 290 -0.70 -11.80 12.78
C TRP A 290 -0.58 -12.17 11.30
N ASP A 291 -1.38 -13.12 10.83
CA ASP A 291 -1.59 -13.39 9.41
C ASP A 291 -2.37 -12.25 8.75
N ARG A 292 -2.12 -12.02 7.45
CA ARG A 292 -2.93 -11.17 6.58
C ARG A 292 -3.59 -11.97 5.46
N PRO A 293 -4.74 -11.55 4.93
CA PRO A 293 -5.39 -12.26 3.83
C PRO A 293 -4.51 -12.27 2.57
N THR A 294 -4.04 -13.45 2.18
CA THR A 294 -3.30 -13.63 0.93
C THR A 294 -4.27 -13.67 -0.26
N TRP A 295 -4.08 -12.78 -1.25
CA TRP A 295 -4.93 -12.70 -2.44
C TRP A 295 -4.97 -14.04 -3.21
N ARG A 296 -6.16 -14.43 -3.68
CA ARG A 296 -6.54 -15.67 -4.42
C ARG A 296 -6.68 -16.99 -3.65
N VAL A 297 -6.10 -17.16 -2.46
CA VAL A 297 -6.13 -18.47 -1.74
C VAL A 297 -6.46 -18.38 -0.25
N SER A 298 -6.78 -17.20 0.29
CA SER A 298 -7.06 -17.02 1.72
C SER A 298 -8.10 -18.03 2.26
N GLN A 299 -7.76 -18.67 3.38
CA GLN A 299 -8.70 -19.51 4.14
C GLN A 299 -9.73 -18.67 4.92
N ALA A 300 -9.54 -17.34 4.97
CA ALA A 300 -10.46 -16.39 5.58
C ALA A 300 -11.59 -15.94 4.65
N GLY A 301 -11.72 -16.56 3.48
CA GLY A 301 -12.76 -16.24 2.50
C GLY A 301 -12.34 -15.15 1.50
N ARG A 302 -13.23 -14.92 0.53
CA ARG A 302 -13.07 -13.92 -0.55
C ARG A 302 -13.63 -12.53 -0.18
N HIS A 303 -14.47 -12.49 0.84
CA HIS A 303 -15.19 -11.30 1.29
C HIS A 303 -14.46 -10.55 2.41
N ILE A 304 -13.39 -11.13 2.96
CA ILE A 304 -12.59 -10.48 3.99
C ILE A 304 -11.81 -9.32 3.38
N SER A 305 -11.73 -8.21 4.11
CA SER A 305 -11.01 -7.03 3.65
C SER A 305 -9.50 -7.28 3.63
N PRO A 306 -8.73 -6.71 2.67
CA PRO A 306 -7.28 -6.93 2.57
C PRO A 306 -6.46 -6.54 3.81
N HIS A 307 -7.05 -5.71 4.68
CA HIS A 307 -6.45 -5.17 5.89
C HIS A 307 -6.87 -5.88 7.17
N ALA A 308 -7.65 -6.96 7.06
CA ALA A 308 -7.97 -7.79 8.20
C ALA A 308 -6.72 -8.47 8.77
N ILE A 309 -6.79 -8.83 10.05
CA ILE A 309 -5.78 -9.66 10.71
C ILE A 309 -6.42 -10.96 11.18
N GLY A 310 -5.61 -12.00 11.29
CA GLY A 310 -6.07 -13.25 11.87
C GLY A 310 -4.93 -14.22 12.07
N HIS A 311 -5.26 -15.47 12.31
CA HIS A 311 -4.28 -16.54 12.27
C HIS A 311 -4.96 -17.90 12.10
N LEU A 312 -4.27 -18.82 11.45
CA LEU A 312 -4.70 -20.21 11.28
C LEU A 312 -3.97 -21.13 12.28
N GLY A 313 -4.71 -21.92 13.04
CA GLY A 313 -4.15 -22.94 13.94
C GLY A 313 -3.96 -24.28 13.24
N PHE A 314 -2.90 -25.02 13.62
CA PHE A 314 -2.58 -26.33 13.03
C PHE A 314 -3.63 -27.39 13.39
N THR A 315 -4.11 -27.38 14.63
CA THR A 315 -5.11 -28.30 15.19
C THR A 315 -6.51 -28.13 14.60
N GLY A 316 -6.71 -27.09 13.78
CA GLY A 316 -7.96 -26.84 13.07
C GLY A 316 -8.67 -25.55 13.49
N THR A 317 -8.10 -24.80 14.42
CA THR A 317 -8.62 -23.53 14.94
C THR A 317 -8.31 -22.36 14.01
N ALA A 318 -9.07 -21.28 14.05
CA ALA A 318 -8.84 -20.06 13.27
C ALA A 318 -9.54 -18.87 13.92
N ALA A 319 -8.94 -17.69 13.82
CA ALA A 319 -9.56 -16.46 14.29
C ALA A 319 -9.21 -15.30 13.34
N TRP A 320 -10.21 -14.54 12.90
CA TRP A 320 -10.06 -13.45 11.93
C TRP A 320 -10.88 -12.23 12.35
N LEU A 321 -10.23 -11.08 12.43
CA LEU A 321 -10.80 -9.76 12.70
C LEU A 321 -10.68 -8.88 11.46
N ASP A 322 -11.82 -8.58 10.86
CA ASP A 322 -11.97 -7.57 9.82
C ASP A 322 -12.47 -6.27 10.45
N HIS A 323 -11.53 -5.42 10.86
CA HIS A 323 -11.82 -4.14 11.49
C HIS A 323 -12.57 -3.17 10.58
N GLN A 324 -12.38 -3.23 9.25
CA GLN A 324 -13.10 -2.37 8.31
C GLN A 324 -14.60 -2.72 8.25
N ARG A 325 -14.93 -4.00 8.45
CA ARG A 325 -16.30 -4.49 8.47
C ARG A 325 -16.86 -4.66 9.88
N HIS A 326 -16.03 -4.47 10.91
CA HIS A 326 -16.31 -4.80 12.30
C HIS A 326 -16.81 -6.25 12.49
N VAL A 327 -16.18 -7.19 11.79
CA VAL A 327 -16.54 -8.62 11.85
C VAL A 327 -15.39 -9.41 12.45
N LEU A 328 -15.67 -10.14 13.51
CA LEU A 328 -14.75 -11.11 14.11
C LEU A 328 -15.34 -12.51 14.02
N ILE A 329 -14.58 -13.43 13.45
CA ILE A 329 -14.96 -14.84 13.29
C ILE A 329 -13.94 -15.69 14.02
N VAL A 330 -14.39 -16.51 14.97
CA VAL A 330 -13.56 -17.51 15.65
C VAL A 330 -14.17 -18.89 15.43
N LEU A 331 -13.34 -19.81 14.95
CA LEU A 331 -13.69 -21.18 14.62
C LEU A 331 -12.67 -22.11 15.28
N ASN A 332 -13.10 -22.87 16.28
CA ASN A 332 -12.28 -23.93 16.87
C ASN A 332 -12.75 -25.29 16.37
N THR A 333 -11.83 -26.12 15.88
CA THR A 333 -12.11 -27.51 15.48
C THR A 333 -10.94 -28.38 15.92
N ASN A 334 -11.13 -29.70 15.94
CA ASN A 334 -10.07 -30.69 16.19
C ASN A 334 -9.72 -31.47 14.91
N ARG A 335 -9.33 -30.76 13.85
CA ARG A 335 -8.98 -31.32 12.52
C ARG A 335 -8.00 -32.50 12.58
N VAL A 336 -7.05 -32.44 13.51
CA VAL A 336 -5.99 -33.46 13.61
C VAL A 336 -6.44 -34.71 14.36
N HIS A 337 -7.70 -34.77 14.83
CA HIS A 337 -8.33 -35.98 15.34
C HIS A 337 -9.05 -36.70 14.18
N PRO A 338 -8.83 -38.02 13.96
CA PRO A 338 -7.89 -38.88 14.68
C PRO A 338 -6.44 -38.75 14.20
N SER A 339 -6.19 -38.17 13.02
CA SER A 339 -4.86 -38.08 12.42
C SER A 339 -4.54 -36.69 11.88
N ARG A 340 -3.30 -36.23 12.11
CA ARG A 340 -2.74 -34.99 11.54
C ARG A 340 -2.63 -34.92 10.00
N GLN A 341 -3.00 -35.99 9.28
CA GLN A 341 -2.93 -36.07 7.81
C GLN A 341 -4.15 -35.46 7.09
N GLU A 342 -5.17 -35.02 7.80
CA GLU A 342 -6.38 -34.41 7.21
C GLU A 342 -6.09 -33.13 6.41
N ARG A 343 -6.56 -33.06 5.14
CA ARG A 343 -6.25 -31.97 4.19
C ARG A 343 -7.45 -31.13 3.74
N ARG A 344 -8.69 -31.47 4.15
CA ARG A 344 -9.93 -30.83 3.66
C ARG A 344 -10.31 -29.52 4.37
N LEU A 345 -9.66 -29.19 5.50
CA LEU A 345 -10.05 -28.01 6.29
C LEU A 345 -9.84 -26.63 5.61
N PRO A 346 -8.83 -26.41 4.74
CA PRO A 346 -8.69 -25.12 4.06
C PRO A 346 -9.94 -24.68 3.29
N ASP A 347 -10.59 -25.61 2.58
CA ASP A 347 -11.82 -25.32 1.84
C ASP A 347 -13.01 -25.10 2.77
N PHE A 348 -13.10 -25.89 3.85
CA PHE A 348 -14.11 -25.72 4.89
C PHE A 348 -14.03 -24.33 5.55
N ARG A 349 -12.84 -23.90 5.99
CA ARG A 349 -12.63 -22.57 6.58
C ARG A 349 -13.07 -21.46 5.63
N ARG A 350 -12.71 -21.58 4.35
CA ARG A 350 -13.11 -20.60 3.32
C ARG A 350 -14.63 -20.57 3.15
N ALA A 351 -15.29 -21.72 3.12
CA ALA A 351 -16.74 -21.82 3.00
C ALA A 351 -17.45 -21.17 4.20
N VAL A 352 -17.00 -21.48 5.43
CA VAL A 352 -17.53 -20.88 6.67
C VAL A 352 -17.40 -19.36 6.66
N HIS A 353 -16.21 -18.82 6.39
CA HIS A 353 -16.02 -17.37 6.36
C HIS A 353 -16.89 -16.71 5.28
N ASN A 354 -16.96 -17.30 4.09
CA ASN A 354 -17.81 -16.77 3.03
C ASN A 354 -19.28 -16.75 3.43
N ALA A 355 -19.77 -17.84 4.03
CA ALA A 355 -21.14 -17.96 4.50
C ALA A 355 -21.49 -16.92 5.58
N VAL A 356 -20.55 -16.64 6.49
CA VAL A 356 -20.73 -15.61 7.53
C VAL A 356 -20.89 -14.24 6.91
N PHE A 357 -19.97 -13.86 6.02
CA PHE A 357 -20.05 -12.57 5.34
C PHE A 357 -21.34 -12.45 4.52
N GLU A 358 -21.71 -13.50 3.76
CA GLU A 358 -22.96 -13.54 3.00
C GLU A 358 -24.21 -13.43 3.90
N MET A 359 -24.19 -14.07 5.07
CA MET A 359 -25.29 -13.99 6.05
C MET A 359 -25.39 -12.61 6.70
N LEU A 360 -24.26 -12.01 7.08
CA LEU A 360 -24.22 -10.65 7.65
C LEU A 360 -24.69 -9.63 6.61
N ASP A 361 -24.23 -9.76 5.37
CA ASP A 361 -24.65 -8.93 4.25
C ASP A 361 -26.14 -9.10 3.92
N ALA A 362 -26.75 -10.24 4.21
CA ALA A 362 -28.19 -10.42 4.05
C ALA A 362 -29.04 -9.72 5.13
N VAL A 363 -28.52 -9.50 6.34
CA VAL A 363 -29.28 -8.95 7.49
C VAL A 363 -28.99 -7.49 7.75
N ALA A 364 -27.71 -7.14 7.76
CA ALA A 364 -27.22 -5.78 7.92
C ALA A 364 -25.84 -5.71 7.27
N PRO A 365 -25.75 -5.41 5.96
CA PRO A 365 -24.48 -5.08 5.33
C PRO A 365 -23.72 -4.12 6.22
N GLY A 366 -22.48 -4.50 6.54
CA GLY A 366 -21.57 -3.64 7.28
C GLY A 366 -21.37 -2.29 6.57
N PRO A 367 -20.64 -1.35 7.18
CA PRO A 367 -20.38 -0.04 6.57
C PRO A 367 -19.62 -0.12 5.24
N TYR A 368 -19.02 -1.28 4.94
CA TYR A 368 -18.36 -1.58 3.68
C TYR A 368 -19.11 -2.72 2.98
N THR A 369 -19.77 -2.39 1.87
CA THR A 369 -20.25 -3.38 0.89
C THR A 369 -19.14 -3.56 -0.14
N PRO A 370 -18.49 -4.74 -0.22
CA PRO A 370 -17.40 -4.94 -1.16
C PRO A 370 -17.86 -4.75 -2.61
N PRO A 371 -17.00 -4.21 -3.50
CA PRO A 371 -17.33 -4.06 -4.91
C PRO A 371 -17.69 -5.42 -5.54
N PRO A 372 -18.74 -5.50 -6.37
CA PRO A 372 -19.09 -6.74 -7.04
C PRO A 372 -18.00 -7.16 -8.02
N GLU A 373 -18.01 -8.43 -8.43
CA GLU A 373 -17.26 -8.85 -9.61
C GLU A 373 -17.58 -7.96 -10.81
N PRO A 374 -16.60 -7.51 -11.62
CA PRO A 374 -16.83 -6.60 -12.75
C PRO A 374 -17.92 -7.06 -13.75
N SER A 375 -18.17 -8.36 -13.84
CA SER A 375 -19.22 -8.96 -14.68
C SER A 375 -20.65 -8.76 -14.15
N LYS A 376 -20.80 -8.46 -12.85
CA LYS A 376 -22.10 -8.21 -12.20
C LYS A 376 -22.47 -6.73 -12.13
N VAL A 377 -21.53 -5.84 -12.47
CA VAL A 377 -21.72 -4.38 -12.44
C VAL A 377 -22.31 -3.92 -13.78
N LYS A 378 -23.38 -3.11 -13.75
CA LYS A 378 -23.93 -2.45 -14.95
C LYS A 378 -23.85 -0.93 -14.84
N SER A 379 -24.02 -0.40 -13.64
CA SER A 379 -24.11 1.02 -13.33
C SER A 379 -23.08 1.46 -12.29
N ILE A 380 -22.39 2.56 -12.58
CA ILE A 380 -21.30 3.08 -11.76
C ILE A 380 -21.50 4.59 -11.54
N HIS A 381 -21.38 5.04 -10.30
CA HIS A 381 -21.46 6.46 -9.94
C HIS A 381 -20.14 6.95 -9.32
N PHE A 382 -19.60 8.05 -9.82
CA PHE A 382 -18.37 8.66 -9.31
C PHE A 382 -18.68 9.84 -8.39
N ILE A 383 -18.09 9.84 -7.20
CA ILE A 383 -18.09 11.00 -6.30
C ILE A 383 -16.77 11.75 -6.50
N GLY A 384 -16.83 12.99 -6.99
CA GLY A 384 -15.65 13.77 -7.38
C GLY A 384 -15.16 13.43 -8.78
N ILE A 385 -16.09 13.30 -9.74
CA ILE A 385 -15.80 12.83 -11.10
C ILE A 385 -14.89 13.77 -11.90
N ALA A 386 -14.79 15.05 -11.54
CA ALA A 386 -13.97 16.03 -12.26
C ALA A 386 -12.47 15.92 -11.95
N GLY A 387 -12.06 15.06 -11.02
CA GLY A 387 -10.64 14.75 -10.84
C GLY A 387 -10.04 14.14 -12.12
N THR A 388 -8.80 14.48 -12.48
CA THR A 388 -8.20 14.03 -13.75
C THR A 388 -8.16 12.50 -13.87
N GLY A 389 -7.73 11.79 -12.82
CA GLY A 389 -7.76 10.33 -12.79
C GLY A 389 -9.19 9.76 -12.78
N MET A 390 -10.11 10.42 -12.08
CA MET A 390 -11.52 10.04 -11.97
C MET A 390 -12.23 10.10 -13.32
N ALA A 391 -12.12 11.22 -14.03
CA ALA A 391 -12.70 11.41 -15.36
C ALA A 391 -12.12 10.43 -16.40
N SER A 392 -10.83 10.12 -16.29
CA SER A 392 -10.17 9.14 -17.16
C SER A 392 -10.73 7.73 -16.95
N LEU A 393 -10.80 7.28 -15.69
CA LEU A 393 -11.38 5.98 -15.35
C LEU A 393 -12.87 5.91 -15.73
N ALA A 394 -13.63 6.98 -15.50
CA ALA A 394 -15.02 7.09 -15.91
C ALA A 394 -15.17 6.95 -17.44
N GLY A 395 -14.28 7.57 -18.22
CA GLY A 395 -14.23 7.44 -19.67
C GLY A 395 -13.88 6.02 -20.13
N MET A 396 -12.93 5.35 -19.48
CA MET A 396 -12.60 3.95 -19.75
C MET A 396 -13.78 3.00 -19.47
N LEU A 397 -14.46 3.17 -18.33
CA LEU A 397 -15.63 2.36 -17.99
C LEU A 397 -16.78 2.60 -18.97
N LYS A 398 -17.03 3.86 -19.34
CA LYS A 398 -18.05 4.21 -20.34
C LYS A 398 -17.76 3.56 -21.69
N GLN A 399 -16.50 3.58 -22.16
CA GLN A 399 -16.09 2.90 -23.40
C GLN A 399 -16.17 1.37 -23.30
N SER A 400 -16.06 0.82 -22.09
CA SER A 400 -16.22 -0.61 -21.83
C SER A 400 -17.69 -1.06 -21.73
N GLY A 401 -18.64 -0.14 -21.93
CA GLY A 401 -20.08 -0.44 -21.98
C GLY A 401 -20.84 -0.24 -20.66
N TYR A 402 -20.19 0.24 -19.60
CA TYR A 402 -20.86 0.52 -18.33
C TYR A 402 -21.70 1.80 -18.40
N SER A 403 -22.82 1.83 -17.67
CA SER A 403 -23.56 3.06 -17.41
C SER A 403 -22.83 3.87 -16.36
N VAL A 404 -22.25 5.01 -16.76
CA VAL A 404 -21.45 5.86 -15.88
C VAL A 404 -22.14 7.20 -15.64
N SER A 405 -22.20 7.60 -14.37
CA SER A 405 -22.64 8.91 -13.90
C SER A 405 -21.68 9.41 -12.82
N GLY A 406 -21.81 10.66 -12.41
CA GLY A 406 -21.10 11.14 -11.23
C GLY A 406 -21.54 12.51 -10.77
N SER A 407 -20.84 13.01 -9.77
CA SER A 407 -21.07 14.29 -9.12
C SER A 407 -19.75 15.01 -8.91
N ASP A 408 -19.81 16.34 -8.88
CA ASP A 408 -18.72 17.17 -8.39
C ASP A 408 -19.27 18.44 -7.72
N GLN A 409 -18.42 19.14 -6.96
CA GLN A 409 -18.80 20.43 -6.40
C GLN A 409 -18.97 21.47 -7.51
N ALA A 410 -18.01 21.49 -8.44
CA ALA A 410 -18.03 22.34 -9.62
C ALA A 410 -17.16 21.73 -10.72
N VAL A 411 -17.65 21.72 -11.96
CA VAL A 411 -16.92 21.13 -13.11
C VAL A 411 -16.53 22.22 -14.09
N TYR A 412 -15.23 22.34 -14.36
CA TYR A 412 -14.68 23.32 -15.30
C TYR A 412 -13.89 22.64 -16.43
N PRO A 413 -13.68 23.33 -17.57
CA PRO A 413 -12.76 22.85 -18.59
C PRO A 413 -11.36 22.61 -18.01
N PRO A 414 -10.62 21.58 -18.47
CA PRO A 414 -10.96 20.69 -19.59
C PRO A 414 -11.93 19.54 -19.23
N MET A 415 -12.17 19.28 -17.94
CA MET A 415 -12.93 18.10 -17.49
C MET A 415 -14.41 18.18 -17.86
N SER A 416 -15.02 19.36 -17.81
CA SER A 416 -16.42 19.54 -18.27
C SER A 416 -16.60 19.11 -19.74
N LYS A 417 -15.71 19.60 -20.63
CA LYS A 417 -15.72 19.26 -22.05
C LYS A 417 -15.50 17.77 -22.31
N LEU A 418 -14.62 17.14 -21.53
CA LEU A 418 -14.35 15.70 -21.62
C LEU A 418 -15.60 14.89 -21.23
N LEU A 419 -16.19 15.18 -20.08
CA LEU A 419 -17.36 14.45 -19.56
C LEU A 419 -18.59 14.65 -20.47
N GLU A 420 -18.78 15.84 -21.03
CA GLU A 420 -19.80 16.14 -22.03
C GLU A 420 -19.59 15.32 -23.31
N LYS A 421 -18.37 15.32 -23.86
CA LYS A 421 -18.01 14.51 -25.04
C LYS A 421 -18.29 13.02 -24.83
N LEU A 422 -18.07 12.53 -23.61
CA LEU A 422 -18.33 11.13 -23.22
C LEU A 422 -19.81 10.84 -22.92
N LYS A 423 -20.67 11.87 -22.95
CA LYS A 423 -22.10 11.77 -22.61
C LYS A 423 -22.29 11.14 -21.22
N ILE A 424 -21.47 11.55 -20.26
CA ILE A 424 -21.58 11.15 -18.86
C ILE A 424 -22.40 12.21 -18.12
N THR A 425 -23.46 11.78 -17.43
CA THR A 425 -24.27 12.69 -16.63
C THR A 425 -23.52 13.09 -15.37
N VAL A 426 -23.31 14.40 -15.18
CA VAL A 426 -22.66 14.97 -13.99
C VAL A 426 -23.65 15.83 -13.22
N LYS A 427 -23.76 15.60 -11.91
CA LYS A 427 -24.62 16.36 -10.99
C LYS A 427 -23.79 17.35 -10.16
N GLN A 428 -24.36 18.53 -9.90
CA GLN A 428 -23.73 19.61 -9.13
C GLN A 428 -24.82 20.38 -8.34
N PRO A 429 -24.54 20.82 -7.09
CA PRO A 429 -23.41 20.42 -6.26
C PRO A 429 -23.60 18.98 -5.74
N PHE A 430 -22.70 18.52 -4.86
CA PHE A 430 -22.86 17.26 -4.15
C PHE A 430 -24.17 17.23 -3.35
N ALA A 431 -24.94 16.16 -3.52
CA ALA A 431 -26.22 15.98 -2.85
C ALA A 431 -26.53 14.48 -2.74
N GLU A 432 -27.12 14.06 -1.61
CA GLU A 432 -27.50 12.67 -1.40
C GLU A 432 -28.45 12.14 -2.51
N THR A 433 -29.26 13.00 -3.11
CA THR A 433 -30.15 12.67 -4.24
C THR A 433 -29.42 12.39 -5.56
N ASN A 434 -28.11 12.66 -5.65
CA ASN A 434 -27.33 12.36 -6.86
C ASN A 434 -27.04 10.86 -7.01
N ILE A 435 -27.00 10.11 -5.90
CA ILE A 435 -26.70 8.67 -5.91
C ILE A 435 -27.98 7.84 -6.04
N ASN A 436 -28.29 7.44 -7.27
CA ASN A 436 -29.48 6.65 -7.61
C ASN A 436 -29.22 5.14 -7.61
N ARG A 437 -28.83 4.59 -6.44
CA ARG A 437 -28.56 3.15 -6.22
C ARG A 437 -27.76 2.45 -7.36
N PRO A 438 -26.59 2.96 -7.75
CA PRO A 438 -25.71 2.27 -8.69
C PRO A 438 -25.25 0.92 -8.12
N ASP A 439 -24.79 0.02 -9.00
CA ASP A 439 -24.16 -1.24 -8.61
C ASP A 439 -22.80 -1.02 -7.92
N LEU A 440 -22.12 0.09 -8.25
CA LEU A 440 -20.83 0.48 -7.67
C LEU A 440 -20.70 2.01 -7.58
N VAL A 441 -20.18 2.49 -6.45
CA VAL A 441 -19.77 3.89 -6.24
C VAL A 441 -18.24 3.98 -6.25
N VAL A 442 -17.68 4.89 -7.03
CA VAL A 442 -16.24 5.18 -7.03
C VAL A 442 -16.00 6.46 -6.24
N VAL A 443 -15.25 6.34 -5.15
CA VAL A 443 -15.00 7.48 -4.24
C VAL A 443 -13.65 8.10 -4.55
N GLY A 444 -13.63 9.41 -4.85
CA GLY A 444 -12.40 10.16 -5.06
C GLY A 444 -11.67 10.47 -3.75
N ASN A 445 -10.34 10.59 -3.81
CA ASN A 445 -9.48 10.82 -2.65
C ASN A 445 -9.75 12.14 -1.91
N ALA A 446 -10.34 13.13 -2.58
CA ALA A 446 -10.74 14.40 -1.97
C ALA A 446 -11.96 14.28 -1.03
N CYS A 447 -12.68 13.15 -1.05
CA CYS A 447 -13.84 12.93 -0.21
C CYS A 447 -13.44 12.51 1.21
N THR A 448 -14.03 13.16 2.22
CA THR A 448 -13.93 12.76 3.63
C THR A 448 -15.04 11.75 3.98
N ARG A 449 -14.95 11.12 5.16
CA ARG A 449 -15.96 10.20 5.67
C ARG A 449 -17.36 10.83 5.77
N ASP A 450 -17.40 12.11 6.16
CA ASP A 450 -18.65 12.85 6.35
C ASP A 450 -19.19 13.48 5.05
N HIS A 451 -18.56 13.20 3.91
CA HIS A 451 -19.01 13.69 2.61
C HIS A 451 -20.46 13.22 2.36
N VAL A 452 -21.36 14.17 2.05
CA VAL A 452 -22.83 13.92 1.98
C VAL A 452 -23.20 12.68 1.17
N GLU A 453 -22.54 12.50 0.04
CA GLU A 453 -22.73 11.39 -0.87
C GLU A 453 -22.04 10.09 -0.42
N ALA A 454 -20.83 10.17 0.17
CA ALA A 454 -20.15 8.98 0.67
C ALA A 454 -20.87 8.41 1.89
N ALA A 455 -21.27 9.29 2.81
CA ALA A 455 -22.11 8.95 3.95
C ALA A 455 -23.47 8.40 3.49
N ALA A 456 -24.08 8.94 2.43
CA ALA A 456 -25.30 8.38 1.84
C ALA A 456 -25.07 6.99 1.23
N ALA A 457 -23.97 6.78 0.50
CA ALA A 457 -23.62 5.46 -0.06
C ALA A 457 -23.46 4.42 1.06
N GLN A 458 -22.79 4.78 2.15
CA GLN A 458 -22.65 3.95 3.34
C GLN A 458 -24.00 3.68 4.02
N ARG A 459 -24.82 4.73 4.30
CA ARG A 459 -26.16 4.58 4.89
C ARG A 459 -27.07 3.68 4.06
N ARG A 460 -27.00 3.83 2.73
CA ARG A 460 -27.79 3.06 1.75
C ARG A 460 -27.17 1.71 1.41
N ARG A 461 -26.01 1.39 2.00
CA ARG A 461 -25.28 0.11 1.85
C ARG A 461 -24.91 -0.20 0.40
N LEU A 462 -24.55 0.83 -0.36
CA LEU A 462 -24.10 0.68 -1.75
C LEU A 462 -22.67 0.16 -1.77
N ALA A 463 -22.33 -0.67 -2.75
CA ALA A 463 -20.96 -1.09 -2.95
C ALA A 463 -20.11 0.12 -3.35
N TYR A 464 -18.94 0.26 -2.74
CA TYR A 464 -18.00 1.33 -3.09
C TYR A 464 -16.56 0.85 -3.09
N ASP A 465 -15.74 1.50 -3.90
CA ASP A 465 -14.30 1.24 -3.98
C ASP A 465 -13.54 2.53 -4.31
N SER A 466 -12.23 2.53 -4.08
CA SER A 466 -11.36 3.63 -4.45
C SER A 466 -11.09 3.62 -5.96
N MET A 467 -10.75 4.77 -6.52
CA MET A 467 -10.34 4.87 -7.93
C MET A 467 -9.27 3.83 -8.34
N PRO A 468 -8.14 3.68 -7.61
CA PRO A 468 -7.14 2.69 -7.98
C PRO A 468 -7.61 1.25 -7.76
N GLY A 469 -8.47 0.96 -6.78
CA GLY A 469 -9.11 -0.36 -6.61
C GLY A 469 -9.98 -0.75 -7.82
N VAL A 470 -10.77 0.19 -8.34
CA VAL A 470 -11.56 -0.03 -9.56
C VAL A 470 -10.66 -0.19 -10.79
N LEU A 471 -9.62 0.65 -10.94
CA LEU A 471 -8.66 0.52 -12.04
C LEU A 471 -8.00 -0.87 -12.04
N GLU A 472 -7.57 -1.34 -10.87
CA GLU A 472 -7.00 -2.66 -10.66
C GLU A 472 -7.97 -3.76 -11.12
N ARG A 473 -9.15 -3.83 -10.50
CA ARG A 473 -10.14 -4.90 -10.70
C ARG A 473 -10.67 -4.98 -12.14
N PHE A 474 -10.89 -3.83 -12.78
CA PHE A 474 -11.56 -3.81 -14.08
C PHE A 474 -10.57 -3.94 -15.25
N PHE A 475 -9.34 -3.42 -15.09
CA PHE A 475 -8.40 -3.26 -16.20
C PHE A 475 -7.04 -3.91 -15.96
N LEU A 476 -6.37 -3.64 -14.83
CA LEU A 476 -4.98 -4.07 -14.64
C LEU A 476 -4.85 -5.59 -14.50
N VAL A 477 -5.79 -6.26 -13.81
CA VAL A 477 -5.76 -7.73 -13.64
C VAL A 477 -5.83 -8.52 -14.96
N LYS A 478 -6.20 -7.88 -16.07
CA LYS A 478 -6.32 -8.48 -17.40
C LYS A 478 -5.13 -8.20 -18.32
N LYS A 479 -4.17 -7.40 -17.86
CA LYS A 479 -3.07 -6.85 -18.67
C LYS A 479 -1.75 -6.95 -17.91
N THR A 480 -0.65 -6.65 -18.59
CA THR A 480 0.69 -6.53 -18.01
C THR A 480 0.91 -5.07 -17.59
N PRO A 481 0.90 -4.74 -16.28
CA PRO A 481 1.01 -3.35 -15.84
C PRO A 481 2.46 -2.86 -15.92
N LEU A 482 2.65 -1.72 -16.57
CA LEU A 482 3.88 -0.94 -16.60
C LEU A 482 3.64 0.36 -15.84
N VAL A 483 4.25 0.49 -14.66
CA VAL A 483 3.95 1.57 -13.72
C VAL A 483 5.12 2.53 -13.63
N VAL A 484 4.87 3.82 -13.85
CA VAL A 484 5.88 4.88 -13.75
C VAL A 484 5.63 5.73 -12.52
N ALA A 485 6.51 5.62 -11.52
CA ALA A 485 6.41 6.32 -10.24
C ALA A 485 7.62 7.23 -9.98
N GLY A 486 7.48 8.13 -9.02
CA GLY A 486 8.54 9.05 -8.56
C GLY A 486 8.03 10.48 -8.42
N THR A 487 8.77 11.35 -7.72
CA THR A 487 8.31 12.73 -7.45
C THR A 487 8.18 13.54 -8.75
N HIS A 488 9.05 13.32 -9.74
CA HIS A 488 9.10 14.06 -11.01
C HIS A 488 9.11 13.12 -12.22
N GLY A 489 8.85 13.64 -13.43
CA GLY A 489 9.00 12.86 -14.68
C GLY A 489 7.94 11.78 -14.96
N LYS A 490 7.04 11.46 -14.01
CA LYS A 490 6.00 10.42 -14.14
C LYS A 490 5.23 10.51 -15.45
N THR A 491 4.58 11.65 -15.69
CA THR A 491 3.70 11.87 -16.84
C THR A 491 4.45 11.83 -18.17
N THR A 492 5.64 12.42 -18.24
CA THR A 492 6.43 12.45 -19.47
C THR A 492 6.93 11.05 -19.81
N THR A 493 7.49 10.35 -18.81
CA THR A 493 8.00 8.98 -18.99
C THR A 493 6.88 7.99 -19.31
N SER A 494 5.73 8.05 -18.63
CA SER A 494 4.57 7.17 -18.93
C SER A 494 4.02 7.41 -20.33
N ALA A 495 3.98 8.67 -20.79
CA ALA A 495 3.58 9.01 -22.15
C ALA A 495 4.56 8.46 -23.20
N MET A 496 5.87 8.56 -22.94
CA MET A 496 6.89 7.94 -23.80
C MET A 496 6.71 6.42 -23.87
N VAL A 497 6.57 5.73 -22.73
CA VAL A 497 6.35 4.28 -22.71
C VAL A 497 5.11 3.88 -23.51
N ALA A 498 3.97 4.57 -23.30
CA ALA A 498 2.73 4.31 -24.03
C ALA A 498 2.87 4.56 -25.54
N TRP A 499 3.55 5.64 -25.95
CA TRP A 499 3.77 5.97 -27.35
C TRP A 499 4.73 4.98 -28.05
N LEU A 500 5.81 4.58 -27.38
CA LEU A 500 6.76 3.62 -27.92
C LEU A 500 6.12 2.24 -28.15
N LEU A 501 5.29 1.79 -27.20
CA LEU A 501 4.48 0.58 -27.38
C LEU A 501 3.50 0.71 -28.55
N GLN A 502 2.83 1.86 -28.69
CA GLN A 502 1.91 2.12 -29.80
C GLN A 502 2.62 2.09 -31.15
N SER A 503 3.70 2.85 -31.29
CA SER A 503 4.48 2.95 -32.53
C SER A 503 5.16 1.64 -32.90
N ALA A 504 5.51 0.81 -31.92
CA ALA A 504 6.02 -0.54 -32.15
C ALA A 504 4.94 -1.56 -32.58
N GLY A 505 3.65 -1.18 -32.56
CA GLY A 505 2.51 -2.00 -33.00
C GLY A 505 1.82 -2.81 -31.89
N TYR A 506 2.09 -2.53 -30.61
CA TYR A 506 1.58 -3.33 -29.49
C TYR A 506 0.25 -2.83 -28.92
N ASP A 507 -0.28 -1.72 -29.41
CA ASP A 507 -1.62 -1.18 -29.08
C ASP A 507 -1.95 -1.21 -27.57
N PRO A 508 -1.19 -0.49 -26.73
CA PRO A 508 -1.34 -0.56 -25.28
C PRO A 508 -2.62 0.13 -24.80
N SER A 509 -3.12 -0.31 -23.65
CA SER A 509 -4.01 0.53 -22.82
C SER A 509 -3.16 1.47 -21.96
N PHE A 510 -3.68 2.65 -21.64
CA PHE A 510 -3.01 3.53 -20.69
C PHE A 510 -3.99 4.46 -19.95
N MET A 511 -3.54 4.93 -18.78
CA MET A 511 -4.17 6.00 -18.02
C MET A 511 -3.07 6.89 -17.41
N ILE A 512 -2.97 8.10 -17.92
CA ILE A 512 -1.87 9.06 -17.71
C ILE A 512 -2.48 10.38 -17.22
N GLY A 513 -1.79 11.09 -16.33
CA GLY A 513 -2.26 12.32 -15.70
C GLY A 513 -2.26 13.54 -16.65
N GLY A 514 -1.52 13.48 -17.75
CA GLY A 514 -1.45 14.51 -18.78
C GLY A 514 -2.02 14.06 -20.13
N LEU A 515 -2.47 15.01 -20.94
CA LEU A 515 -2.91 14.75 -22.30
C LEU A 515 -1.69 14.44 -23.18
N VAL A 516 -1.65 13.23 -23.73
CA VAL A 516 -0.58 12.79 -24.62
C VAL A 516 -0.93 13.22 -26.03
N ASN A 517 -0.13 14.11 -26.62
CA ASN A 517 -0.48 14.81 -27.86
C ASN A 517 -0.69 13.84 -29.03
N ASN A 518 0.13 12.79 -29.13
CA ASN A 518 0.00 11.75 -30.15
C ASN A 518 -1.38 11.05 -30.15
N PHE A 519 -2.06 10.97 -29.00
CA PHE A 519 -3.36 10.31 -28.86
C PHE A 519 -4.52 11.30 -28.75
N GLY A 520 -4.25 12.58 -28.48
CA GLY A 520 -5.28 13.58 -28.15
C GLY A 520 -6.10 13.24 -26.91
N SER A 521 -5.55 12.39 -26.02
CA SER A 521 -6.22 11.84 -24.85
C SER A 521 -5.20 11.52 -23.76
N ASN A 522 -5.67 11.47 -22.51
CA ASN A 522 -4.89 11.05 -21.36
C ASN A 522 -5.20 9.60 -20.93
N TYR A 523 -6.12 8.93 -21.61
CA TYR A 523 -6.36 7.50 -21.49
C TYR A 523 -6.67 6.84 -22.83
N LYS A 524 -6.49 5.53 -22.91
CA LYS A 524 -6.87 4.69 -24.06
C LYS A 524 -7.11 3.25 -23.64
N LEU A 525 -8.09 2.59 -24.26
CA LEU A 525 -8.29 1.15 -24.19
C LEU A 525 -7.74 0.49 -25.45
N GLY A 526 -6.55 -0.10 -25.34
CA GLY A 526 -5.91 -0.87 -26.40
C GLY A 526 -6.28 -2.35 -26.35
N LYS A 527 -6.13 -3.03 -27.49
CA LYS A 527 -6.32 -4.49 -27.61
C LYS A 527 -5.11 -5.28 -27.14
N GLY A 528 -3.92 -4.67 -27.11
CA GLY A 528 -2.67 -5.31 -26.71
C GLY A 528 -2.57 -5.72 -25.25
N GLY A 529 -1.53 -6.50 -24.92
CA GLY A 529 -1.36 -7.08 -23.58
C GLY A 529 -0.91 -6.11 -22.49
N PHE A 530 -0.39 -4.94 -22.82
CA PHE A 530 0.20 -4.00 -21.86
C PHE A 530 -0.78 -2.93 -21.36
N PHE A 531 -0.58 -2.49 -20.12
CA PHE A 531 -1.26 -1.34 -19.54
C PHE A 531 -0.24 -0.38 -18.93
N VAL A 532 -0.18 0.87 -19.40
CA VAL A 532 0.73 1.89 -18.86
C VAL A 532 -0.02 2.82 -17.90
N VAL A 533 0.50 3.01 -16.69
CA VAL A 533 -0.14 3.85 -15.67
C VAL A 533 0.89 4.63 -14.85
N GLU A 534 0.55 5.84 -14.44
CA GLU A 534 1.34 6.61 -13.48
C GLU A 534 1.14 6.08 -12.05
N GLY A 535 2.22 5.78 -11.36
CA GLY A 535 2.21 5.41 -9.94
C GLY A 535 2.17 6.66 -9.06
N ASP A 536 0.98 7.01 -8.61
CA ASP A 536 0.73 8.14 -7.71
C ASP A 536 0.89 7.72 -6.24
N GLU A 537 1.69 8.49 -5.52
CA GLU A 537 2.10 8.31 -4.12
C GLU A 537 1.06 8.82 -3.10
N TYR A 538 0.01 9.51 -3.54
CA TYR A 538 -1.10 9.94 -2.68
C TYR A 538 -2.03 8.79 -2.26
N ASP A 539 -2.65 8.93 -1.08
CA ASP A 539 -3.78 8.10 -0.63
C ASP A 539 -4.87 7.92 -1.71
N SER A 540 -5.52 6.76 -1.67
CA SER A 540 -6.59 6.35 -2.58
C SER A 540 -7.97 6.91 -2.21
N ALA A 541 -8.39 6.79 -0.95
CA ALA A 541 -9.69 7.28 -0.43
C ALA A 541 -9.68 7.39 1.11
N TYR A 542 -10.73 7.94 1.74
CA TYR A 542 -10.79 8.06 3.21
C TYR A 542 -10.73 6.70 3.94
N PHE A 543 -11.18 5.63 3.29
CA PHE A 543 -11.17 4.24 3.79
C PHE A 543 -10.01 3.41 3.23
N ASP A 544 -9.21 3.98 2.32
CA ASP A 544 -8.12 3.33 1.60
C ASP A 544 -6.90 4.27 1.62
N LYS A 545 -6.14 4.15 2.71
CA LYS A 545 -5.00 5.02 3.07
C LYS A 545 -3.67 4.55 2.49
N TYR A 546 -3.70 3.65 1.51
CA TYR A 546 -2.51 3.26 0.78
C TYR A 546 -2.30 4.17 -0.43
N PRO A 547 -1.04 4.38 -0.84
CA PRO A 547 -0.74 5.04 -2.11
C PRO A 547 -1.36 4.31 -3.29
N LYS A 548 -1.83 5.04 -4.30
CA LYS A 548 -2.52 4.46 -5.46
C LYS A 548 -1.69 3.40 -6.18
N PHE A 549 -0.37 3.60 -6.26
CA PHE A 549 0.52 2.62 -6.89
C PHE A 549 0.54 1.25 -6.23
N MET A 550 0.08 1.13 -4.97
CA MET A 550 0.02 -0.14 -4.26
C MET A 550 -0.99 -1.11 -4.88
N HIS A 551 -1.99 -0.58 -5.59
CA HIS A 551 -2.98 -1.36 -6.31
C HIS A 551 -2.47 -1.87 -7.68
N TYR A 552 -1.41 -1.27 -8.23
CA TYR A 552 -1.08 -1.44 -9.64
C TYR A 552 -0.22 -2.66 -9.96
N ARG A 553 0.39 -3.29 -8.94
CA ARG A 553 1.15 -4.56 -9.04
C ARG A 553 1.98 -4.68 -10.33
N PRO A 554 3.00 -3.82 -10.52
CA PRO A 554 3.75 -3.72 -11.76
C PRO A 554 4.40 -5.05 -12.16
N LYS A 555 4.32 -5.41 -13.45
CA LYS A 555 5.29 -6.34 -14.06
C LYS A 555 6.58 -5.61 -14.42
N GLY A 556 6.44 -4.37 -14.89
CA GLY A 556 7.53 -3.43 -15.11
C GLY A 556 7.28 -2.15 -14.33
N ALA A 557 8.30 -1.64 -13.65
CA ALA A 557 8.24 -0.40 -12.89
C ALA A 557 9.38 0.55 -13.27
N ILE A 558 9.10 1.85 -13.28
CA ILE A 558 10.11 2.91 -13.36
C ILE A 558 10.01 3.74 -12.08
N VAL A 559 11.14 4.03 -11.43
CA VAL A 559 11.25 4.99 -10.33
C VAL A 559 12.19 6.11 -10.76
N THR A 560 11.63 7.27 -11.06
CA THR A 560 12.33 8.40 -11.68
C THR A 560 13.08 9.27 -10.67
N SER A 561 12.47 9.57 -9.52
CA SER A 561 13.06 10.35 -8.43
C SER A 561 12.27 10.13 -7.14
N ILE A 562 12.89 10.38 -5.99
CA ILE A 562 12.22 10.43 -4.69
C ILE A 562 12.80 11.63 -3.93
N GLU A 563 11.97 12.64 -3.74
CA GLU A 563 12.25 13.85 -2.97
C GLU A 563 11.06 14.16 -2.06
N TYR A 564 11.31 14.94 -1.01
CA TYR A 564 10.24 15.39 -0.11
C TYR A 564 9.22 16.24 -0.86
N ASP A 565 7.99 15.75 -0.92
CA ASP A 565 6.79 16.41 -1.43
C ASP A 565 5.58 15.87 -0.65
N HIS A 566 4.38 16.42 -0.90
CA HIS A 566 3.13 16.01 -0.26
C HIS A 566 3.20 16.09 1.27
N ALA A 567 3.65 17.24 1.78
CA ALA A 567 3.80 17.53 3.21
C ALA A 567 2.48 17.47 4.02
N ASP A 568 1.35 17.20 3.37
CA ASP A 568 0.06 16.90 4.02
C ASP A 568 -0.11 15.43 4.41
N ILE A 569 0.70 14.51 3.88
CA ILE A 569 0.60 13.07 4.10
C ILE A 569 1.89 12.49 4.67
N TYR A 570 3.05 13.02 4.26
CA TYR A 570 4.34 12.50 4.68
C TYR A 570 5.05 13.49 5.61
N GLU A 571 5.58 12.96 6.72
CA GLU A 571 6.36 13.75 7.67
C GLU A 571 7.74 14.12 7.08
N ASP A 572 8.39 13.14 6.43
CA ASP A 572 9.74 13.27 5.87
C ASP A 572 9.92 12.41 4.59
N VAL A 573 11.14 12.43 4.02
CA VAL A 573 11.45 11.66 2.80
C VAL A 573 11.59 10.17 3.09
N GLU A 574 11.96 9.79 4.31
CA GLU A 574 12.10 8.42 4.76
C GLU A 574 10.75 7.68 4.75
N GLU A 575 9.66 8.36 5.12
CA GLU A 575 8.31 7.80 5.02
C GLU A 575 7.90 7.55 3.55
N ILE A 576 8.23 8.48 2.65
CA ILE A 576 8.02 8.30 1.20
C ILE A 576 8.82 7.10 0.71
N GLU A 577 10.11 7.00 1.09
CA GLU A 577 10.96 5.87 0.74
C GLU A 577 10.39 4.53 1.20
N ALA A 578 9.79 4.47 2.39
CA ALA A 578 9.16 3.25 2.89
C ALA A 578 8.03 2.78 1.96
N ARG A 579 7.19 3.69 1.47
CA ARG A 579 6.14 3.37 0.49
C ARG A 579 6.71 2.93 -0.85
N PHE A 580 7.76 3.60 -1.33
CA PHE A 580 8.42 3.22 -2.57
C PHE A 580 9.17 1.88 -2.48
N LYS A 581 9.73 1.51 -1.31
CA LYS A 581 10.28 0.16 -1.06
C LYS A 581 9.18 -0.90 -1.18
N GLN A 582 8.01 -0.64 -0.60
CA GLN A 582 6.85 -1.52 -0.74
C GLN A 582 6.43 -1.65 -2.21
N PHE A 583 6.40 -0.55 -2.97
CA PHE A 583 6.13 -0.56 -4.42
C PHE A 583 7.14 -1.36 -5.23
N ALA A 584 8.44 -1.14 -5.04
CA ALA A 584 9.51 -1.88 -5.72
C ALA A 584 9.41 -3.39 -5.44
N ALA A 585 8.98 -3.75 -4.23
CA ALA A 585 8.75 -5.12 -3.81
C ALA A 585 7.51 -5.80 -4.43
N LEU A 586 6.57 -5.03 -5.01
CA LEU A 586 5.37 -5.56 -5.67
C LEU A 586 5.69 -6.26 -6.99
N ALA A 587 6.78 -5.87 -7.66
CA ALA A 587 7.20 -6.53 -8.88
C ALA A 587 7.51 -8.02 -8.60
N PRO A 588 7.05 -8.96 -9.45
CA PRO A 588 7.33 -10.36 -9.26
C PRO A 588 8.83 -10.66 -9.50
N PRO A 589 9.35 -11.84 -9.10
CA PRO A 589 10.75 -12.22 -9.34
C PRO A 589 11.18 -12.16 -10.81
N ASP A 590 10.25 -12.36 -11.73
CA ASP A 590 10.45 -12.27 -13.18
C ASP A 590 9.98 -10.90 -13.75
N GLY A 591 9.86 -9.89 -12.90
CA GLY A 591 9.55 -8.51 -13.27
C GLY A 591 10.81 -7.65 -13.46
N HIS A 592 10.60 -6.37 -13.78
CA HIS A 592 11.67 -5.41 -14.02
C HIS A 592 11.45 -4.10 -13.25
N LEU A 593 12.51 -3.60 -12.61
CA LEU A 593 12.55 -2.26 -12.04
C LEU A 593 13.62 -1.44 -12.76
N VAL A 594 13.23 -0.28 -13.30
CA VAL A 594 14.15 0.72 -13.84
C VAL A 594 14.29 1.84 -12.82
N ALA A 595 15.50 2.07 -12.34
CA ALA A 595 15.78 2.98 -11.22
C ALA A 595 16.74 4.09 -11.64
N CYS A 596 16.36 5.34 -11.41
CA CYS A 596 17.25 6.49 -11.58
C CYS A 596 18.37 6.44 -10.54
N TRP A 597 19.59 6.18 -11.00
CA TRP A 597 20.73 5.91 -10.14
C TRP A 597 21.37 7.18 -9.58
N ASP A 598 20.96 8.36 -10.06
CA ASP A 598 21.46 9.64 -9.60
C ASP A 598 20.98 9.99 -8.18
N GLY A 599 19.79 9.50 -7.78
CA GLY A 599 19.20 9.79 -6.46
C GLY A 599 19.48 8.72 -5.41
N ASP A 600 20.03 9.11 -4.26
CA ASP A 600 20.32 8.23 -3.12
C ASP A 600 19.10 7.45 -2.61
N ALA A 601 17.95 8.13 -2.50
CA ALA A 601 16.68 7.55 -2.08
C ALA A 601 16.22 6.43 -3.04
N VAL A 602 16.34 6.67 -4.36
CA VAL A 602 16.02 5.67 -5.39
C VAL A 602 16.95 4.46 -5.29
N ARG A 603 18.25 4.68 -5.03
CA ARG A 603 19.21 3.57 -4.81
C ARG A 603 18.86 2.74 -3.58
N ARG A 604 18.39 3.36 -2.49
CA ARG A 604 17.91 2.63 -1.30
C ARG A 604 16.64 1.83 -1.59
N VAL A 605 15.69 2.42 -2.31
CA VAL A 605 14.44 1.77 -2.72
C VAL A 605 14.70 0.58 -3.64
N ALA A 606 15.62 0.71 -4.60
CA ALA A 606 15.92 -0.35 -5.57
C ALA A 606 16.39 -1.66 -4.92
N LYS A 607 16.95 -1.60 -3.71
CA LYS A 607 17.35 -2.79 -2.94
C LYS A 607 16.17 -3.67 -2.50
N ALA A 608 14.96 -3.13 -2.45
CA ALA A 608 13.75 -3.87 -2.11
C ALA A 608 13.14 -4.61 -3.32
N ALA A 609 13.65 -4.37 -4.53
CA ALA A 609 13.14 -4.99 -5.75
C ALA A 609 13.40 -6.50 -5.77
N ARG A 610 12.42 -7.25 -6.25
CA ARG A 610 12.55 -8.71 -6.47
C ARG A 610 12.96 -9.09 -7.88
N GLY A 611 12.49 -8.29 -8.82
CA GLY A 611 12.77 -8.46 -10.22
C GLY A 611 14.16 -7.98 -10.58
N GLN A 612 14.46 -8.01 -11.87
CA GLN A 612 15.72 -7.48 -12.38
C GLN A 612 15.75 -5.96 -12.25
N VAL A 613 16.81 -5.43 -11.63
CA VAL A 613 17.03 -3.99 -11.51
C VAL A 613 17.91 -3.50 -12.65
N HIS A 614 17.39 -2.52 -13.40
CA HIS A 614 18.07 -1.79 -14.46
C HIS A 614 18.32 -0.36 -13.98
N THR A 615 19.56 0.10 -14.00
CA THR A 615 19.91 1.43 -13.47
C THR A 615 20.16 2.39 -14.62
N TYR A 616 19.70 3.63 -14.49
CA TYR A 616 19.93 4.67 -15.51
C TYR A 616 20.32 5.99 -14.87
N GLY A 617 20.93 6.89 -15.65
CA GLY A 617 21.29 8.23 -15.20
C GLY A 617 22.73 8.59 -15.52
N GLU A 618 23.23 9.60 -14.84
CA GLU A 618 24.58 10.13 -15.03
C GLU A 618 25.62 9.40 -14.23
N HIS A 619 25.21 8.86 -13.10
CA HIS A 619 26.04 8.13 -12.17
C HIS A 619 26.95 7.16 -12.95
N PRO A 620 28.26 7.11 -12.65
CA PRO A 620 29.20 6.27 -13.39
C PRO A 620 28.80 4.79 -13.47
N ASP A 621 28.19 4.28 -12.39
CA ASP A 621 27.69 2.90 -12.28
C ASP A 621 26.31 2.65 -12.90
N ALA A 622 25.66 3.67 -13.48
CA ALA A 622 24.39 3.49 -14.18
C ALA A 622 24.58 2.61 -15.42
N GLN A 623 23.74 1.58 -15.57
CA GLN A 623 23.79 0.67 -16.71
C GLN A 623 23.36 1.35 -18.01
N TRP A 624 22.35 2.22 -17.96
CA TRP A 624 21.79 2.89 -19.12
C TRP A 624 22.13 4.38 -19.07
N ARG A 625 22.76 4.89 -20.13
CA ARG A 625 23.26 6.27 -20.18
C ARG A 625 23.01 6.90 -21.54
N ALA A 626 22.92 8.24 -21.56
CA ALA A 626 22.98 9.04 -22.77
C ALA A 626 24.40 9.57 -22.99
N ALA A 627 24.91 9.48 -24.21
CA ALA A 627 26.19 10.04 -24.62
C ALA A 627 26.02 10.94 -25.86
N ASP A 628 27.02 11.77 -26.16
CA ASP A 628 27.05 12.61 -27.38
C ASP A 628 25.81 13.52 -27.51
N LEU A 629 25.35 14.04 -26.36
CA LEU A 629 24.14 14.87 -26.26
C LEU A 629 24.35 16.21 -26.97
N ARG A 630 23.43 16.52 -27.89
CA ARG A 630 23.42 17.78 -28.65
C ARG A 630 22.00 18.25 -28.88
N VAL A 631 21.80 19.56 -28.89
CA VAL A 631 20.52 20.20 -29.20
C VAL A 631 20.61 20.83 -30.59
N GLU A 632 19.75 20.41 -31.50
CA GLU A 632 19.70 20.85 -32.90
C GLU A 632 18.24 21.06 -33.30
N ASP A 633 17.90 22.23 -33.86
CA ASP A 633 16.54 22.56 -34.32
C ASP A 633 15.43 22.33 -33.29
N GLY A 634 15.73 22.60 -32.01
CA GLY A 634 14.77 22.39 -30.91
C GLY A 634 14.52 20.92 -30.56
N LYS A 635 15.36 20.00 -31.06
CA LYS A 635 15.35 18.58 -30.74
C LYS A 635 16.64 18.19 -30.02
N THR A 636 16.56 17.21 -29.12
CA THR A 636 17.73 16.62 -28.48
C THR A 636 18.13 15.34 -29.19
N ARG A 637 19.39 15.21 -29.56
CA ARG A 637 19.98 13.98 -30.11
C ARG A 637 20.99 13.41 -29.13
N PHE A 638 20.98 12.09 -28.93
CA PHE A 638 21.96 11.41 -28.09
C PHE A 638 22.13 9.93 -28.50
N THR A 639 23.29 9.38 -28.18
CA THR A 639 23.57 7.95 -28.28
C THR A 639 23.08 7.25 -27.01
N LEU A 640 22.10 6.35 -27.12
CA LEU A 640 21.70 5.46 -26.03
C LEU A 640 22.76 4.36 -25.87
N LYS A 641 23.31 4.23 -24.66
CA LYS A 641 24.30 3.19 -24.33
C LYS A 641 23.81 2.30 -23.20
N ARG A 642 24.13 1.01 -23.30
CA ARG A 642 24.09 0.05 -22.18
C ARG A 642 25.53 -0.25 -21.79
N ARG A 643 25.97 0.27 -20.65
CA ARG A 643 27.38 0.29 -20.23
C ARG A 643 28.25 0.92 -21.32
N LYS A 644 29.11 0.14 -21.97
CA LYS A 644 29.99 0.59 -23.06
C LYS A 644 29.39 0.35 -24.46
N GLU A 645 28.32 -0.42 -24.55
CA GLU A 645 27.70 -0.82 -25.82
C GLU A 645 26.77 0.28 -26.34
N ARG A 646 26.91 0.62 -27.63
CA ARG A 646 25.99 1.52 -28.33
C ARG A 646 24.75 0.73 -28.75
N ILE A 647 23.57 1.18 -28.31
CA ILE A 647 22.30 0.51 -28.57
C ILE A 647 21.53 1.16 -29.72
N ALA A 648 21.35 2.48 -29.66
CA ALA A 648 20.63 3.23 -30.68
C ALA A 648 21.01 4.72 -30.65
N GLU A 649 20.73 5.43 -31.74
CA GLU A 649 20.70 6.89 -31.75
C GLU A 649 19.26 7.35 -31.57
N ILE A 650 19.03 8.22 -30.57
CA ILE A 650 17.71 8.71 -30.23
C ILE A 650 17.62 10.18 -30.65
N VAL A 651 16.52 10.50 -31.34
CA VAL A 651 16.12 11.88 -31.64
C VAL A 651 14.85 12.16 -30.89
N LEU A 652 14.94 13.02 -29.88
CA LEU A 652 13.82 13.38 -29.01
C LEU A 652 13.38 14.82 -29.34
N PRO A 653 12.12 15.06 -29.74
CA PRO A 653 11.61 16.40 -30.06
C PRO A 653 11.24 17.20 -28.79
N MET A 654 12.09 17.10 -27.77
CA MET A 654 12.01 17.84 -26.51
C MET A 654 13.43 18.24 -26.11
N VAL A 655 13.59 19.44 -25.55
CA VAL A 655 14.86 19.94 -25.02
C VAL A 655 14.86 19.77 -23.51
N GLY A 656 16.03 19.55 -22.92
CA GLY A 656 16.19 19.44 -21.47
C GLY A 656 16.72 18.08 -21.05
N ARG A 657 17.61 18.13 -20.07
CA ARG A 657 18.33 16.97 -19.53
C ARG A 657 17.39 15.94 -18.91
N GLN A 658 16.37 16.39 -18.19
CA GLN A 658 15.32 15.57 -17.61
C GLN A 658 14.55 14.76 -18.66
N ASN A 659 14.24 15.37 -19.81
CA ASN A 659 13.51 14.68 -20.88
C ASN A 659 14.35 13.57 -21.53
N VAL A 660 15.67 13.75 -21.58
CA VAL A 660 16.61 12.69 -22.00
C VAL A 660 16.59 11.53 -21.01
N TRP A 661 16.60 11.82 -19.71
CA TRP A 661 16.57 10.79 -18.67
C TRP A 661 15.24 10.03 -18.64
N ASP A 662 14.12 10.73 -18.82
CA ASP A 662 12.80 10.11 -19.03
C ASP A 662 12.81 9.16 -20.24
N ALA A 663 13.42 9.58 -21.35
CA ALA A 663 13.57 8.76 -22.56
C ALA A 663 14.46 7.53 -22.35
N VAL A 664 15.59 7.69 -21.65
CA VAL A 664 16.49 6.58 -21.30
C VAL A 664 15.76 5.57 -20.39
N ALA A 665 14.98 6.04 -19.41
CA ALA A 665 14.19 5.19 -18.52
C ALA A 665 13.14 4.38 -19.29
N ALA A 666 12.40 5.03 -20.19
CA ALA A 666 11.41 4.38 -21.05
C ALA A 666 12.07 3.31 -21.96
N CYS A 667 13.22 3.63 -22.56
CA CYS A 667 14.01 2.67 -23.34
C CYS A 667 14.46 1.48 -22.50
N ALA A 668 15.08 1.73 -21.34
CA ALA A 668 15.59 0.68 -20.47
C ALA A 668 14.48 -0.30 -20.05
N LEU A 669 13.27 0.21 -19.77
CA LEU A 669 12.13 -0.62 -19.45
C LEU A 669 11.72 -1.49 -20.64
N LEU A 670 11.48 -0.89 -21.80
CA LEU A 670 10.99 -1.64 -22.96
C LEU A 670 12.04 -2.61 -23.51
N LEU A 671 13.33 -2.27 -23.46
CA LEU A 671 14.41 -3.19 -23.81
C LEU A 671 14.50 -4.38 -22.85
N ALA A 672 14.11 -4.22 -21.58
CA ALA A 672 14.01 -5.34 -20.64
C ALA A 672 12.86 -6.31 -20.97
N PHE A 673 11.88 -5.88 -21.76
CA PHE A 673 10.82 -6.72 -22.35
C PHE A 673 11.13 -7.10 -23.81
N ASP A 674 12.40 -7.07 -24.22
CA ASP A 674 12.88 -7.50 -25.53
C ASP A 674 12.30 -6.72 -26.74
N PHE A 675 11.91 -5.46 -26.54
CA PHE A 675 11.46 -4.62 -27.64
C PHE A 675 12.63 -4.19 -28.56
N PRO A 676 12.49 -4.24 -29.91
CA PRO A 676 13.58 -3.91 -30.81
C PRO A 676 14.05 -2.44 -30.70
N PRO A 677 15.37 -2.17 -30.52
CA PRO A 677 15.91 -0.82 -30.36
C PRO A 677 15.58 0.14 -31.52
N ASP A 678 15.56 -0.37 -32.76
CA ASP A 678 15.29 0.42 -33.96
C ASP A 678 13.84 0.93 -33.98
N LYS A 679 12.88 0.13 -33.51
CA LYS A 679 11.48 0.56 -33.35
C LYS A 679 11.35 1.63 -32.29
N LEU A 680 12.06 1.49 -31.16
CA LEU A 680 12.04 2.51 -30.09
C LEU A 680 12.61 3.84 -30.58
N ALA A 681 13.73 3.81 -31.31
CA ALA A 681 14.36 5.00 -31.87
C ALA A 681 13.43 5.74 -32.85
N ARG A 682 12.73 5.02 -33.74
CA ARG A 682 11.71 5.61 -34.63
C ARG A 682 10.56 6.21 -33.85
N GLY A 683 10.05 5.51 -32.84
CA GLY A 683 8.97 6.00 -31.99
C GLY A 683 9.29 7.35 -31.34
N PHE A 684 10.51 7.54 -30.81
CA PHE A 684 10.90 8.83 -30.25
C PHE A 684 10.90 9.99 -31.26
N ALA A 685 11.34 9.75 -32.49
CA ALA A 685 11.36 10.78 -33.53
C ALA A 685 9.94 11.30 -33.86
N GLU A 686 8.92 10.49 -33.63
CA GLU A 686 7.51 10.79 -33.87
C GLU A 686 6.74 11.24 -32.61
N PHE A 687 7.38 11.27 -31.44
CA PHE A 687 6.73 11.68 -30.20
C PHE A 687 6.36 13.17 -30.27
N GLN A 688 5.15 13.53 -29.84
CA GLN A 688 4.64 14.90 -29.91
C GLN A 688 4.58 15.58 -28.54
N GLY A 689 5.14 14.94 -27.51
CA GLY A 689 5.15 15.46 -26.15
C GLY A 689 3.82 15.31 -25.43
N VAL A 690 3.77 15.94 -24.25
CA VAL A 690 2.61 15.97 -23.37
C VAL A 690 2.19 17.42 -23.19
N ALA A 691 0.89 17.70 -23.23
CA ALA A 691 0.39 19.05 -22.98
C ALA A 691 0.84 19.56 -21.59
N ARG A 692 1.20 20.85 -21.52
CA ARG A 692 1.68 21.52 -20.30
C ARG A 692 3.02 21.01 -19.78
N ARG A 693 3.86 20.44 -20.65
CA ARG A 693 5.27 20.13 -20.41
C ARG A 693 6.10 20.90 -21.44
N GLN A 694 6.63 22.06 -21.05
CA GLN A 694 7.33 23.05 -21.89
C GLN A 694 6.56 23.35 -23.19
N THR A 695 5.24 23.47 -23.10
CA THR A 695 4.38 23.63 -24.27
C THR A 695 4.40 25.08 -24.74
N LEU A 696 4.80 25.32 -25.99
CA LEU A 696 4.62 26.61 -26.64
C LEU A 696 3.12 26.86 -26.88
N VAL A 697 2.53 27.77 -26.10
CA VAL A 697 1.12 28.16 -26.23
C VAL A 697 0.94 29.09 -27.43
N GLY A 698 1.92 29.96 -27.67
CA GLY A 698 1.94 30.85 -28.82
C GLY A 698 3.09 31.85 -28.77
N GLU A 699 3.28 32.54 -29.90
CA GLU A 699 4.23 33.64 -30.02
C GLU A 699 3.51 34.87 -30.56
N THR A 700 3.70 36.02 -29.92
CA THR A 700 3.09 37.29 -30.34
C THR A 700 4.01 38.45 -30.00
N ALA A 701 4.09 39.45 -30.89
CA ALA A 701 5.05 40.55 -30.79
C ALA A 701 6.52 40.08 -30.68
N GLY A 702 6.82 38.87 -31.18
CA GLY A 702 8.12 38.22 -31.04
C GLY A 702 8.45 37.79 -29.61
N VAL A 703 7.45 37.64 -28.74
CA VAL A 703 7.57 37.10 -27.38
C VAL A 703 6.87 35.75 -27.35
N ARG A 704 7.57 34.73 -26.83
CA ARG A 704 7.06 33.36 -26.69
C ARG A 704 6.37 33.19 -25.35
N VAL A 705 5.24 32.50 -25.32
CA VAL A 705 4.54 32.12 -24.08
C VAL A 705 4.55 30.60 -23.95
N ILE A 706 5.19 30.11 -22.88
CA ILE A 706 5.34 28.69 -22.58
C ILE A 706 4.48 28.33 -21.36
N ASP A 707 3.80 27.19 -21.39
CA ASP A 707 3.09 26.60 -20.25
C ASP A 707 3.78 25.34 -19.78
N ASP A 708 4.04 25.26 -18.47
CA ASP A 708 4.68 24.11 -17.84
C ASP A 708 4.06 23.80 -16.46
N PHE A 709 3.96 22.51 -16.15
CA PHE A 709 3.36 22.01 -14.91
C PHE A 709 4.32 22.04 -13.70
N ALA A 710 5.58 22.46 -13.88
CA ALA A 710 6.56 22.57 -12.81
C ALA A 710 6.05 23.44 -11.66
N HIS A 711 6.22 22.93 -10.44
CA HIS A 711 5.82 23.58 -9.19
C HIS A 711 6.83 23.29 -8.08
N HIS A 712 7.38 22.07 -8.05
CA HIS A 712 8.46 21.71 -7.15
C HIS A 712 9.80 22.37 -7.55
N PRO A 713 10.64 22.85 -6.61
CA PRO A 713 11.87 23.57 -6.91
C PRO A 713 12.81 22.86 -7.91
N THR A 714 13.00 21.54 -7.79
CA THR A 714 13.82 20.76 -8.74
C THR A 714 13.24 20.80 -10.15
N ALA A 715 11.92 20.65 -10.29
CA ALA A 715 11.24 20.72 -11.59
C ALA A 715 11.29 22.13 -12.18
N VAL A 716 11.15 23.17 -11.35
CA VAL A 716 11.29 24.57 -11.78
C VAL A 716 12.68 24.81 -12.38
N ALA A 717 13.74 24.45 -11.64
CA ALA A 717 15.12 24.62 -12.10
C ALA A 717 15.38 23.89 -13.43
N ALA A 718 14.97 22.61 -13.53
CA ALA A 718 15.13 21.82 -14.75
C ALA A 718 14.35 22.40 -15.95
N THR A 719 13.15 22.93 -15.71
CA THR A 719 12.36 23.60 -16.75
C THR A 719 13.08 24.85 -17.26
N LEU A 720 13.63 25.68 -16.37
CA LEU A 720 14.35 26.91 -16.76
C LEU A 720 15.66 26.60 -17.50
N GLU A 721 16.42 25.60 -17.08
CA GLU A 721 17.61 25.13 -17.78
C GLU A 721 17.27 24.68 -19.21
N GLY A 722 16.24 23.84 -19.36
CA GLY A 722 15.78 23.38 -20.67
C GLY A 722 15.32 24.52 -21.58
N LEU A 723 14.58 25.49 -21.03
CA LEU A 723 14.15 26.67 -21.80
C LEU A 723 15.32 27.56 -22.21
N ARG A 724 16.36 27.68 -21.38
CA ARG A 724 17.57 28.42 -21.76
C ARG A 724 18.34 27.76 -22.88
N LEU A 725 18.44 26.43 -22.86
CA LEU A 725 19.07 25.66 -23.94
C LEU A 725 18.28 25.76 -25.24
N GLN A 726 16.94 25.69 -25.16
CA GLN A 726 16.08 25.78 -26.34
C GLN A 726 16.04 27.19 -26.93
N TYR A 727 16.08 28.20 -26.06
CA TYR A 727 15.94 29.60 -26.40
C TYR A 727 17.10 30.42 -25.81
N PRO A 728 18.32 30.29 -26.37
CA PRO A 728 19.52 30.92 -25.82
C PRO A 728 19.49 32.45 -25.95
N ALA A 729 18.78 32.98 -26.95
CA ALA A 729 18.60 34.41 -27.17
C ALA A 729 17.35 34.96 -26.46
N GLY A 730 17.45 36.22 -25.98
CA GLY A 730 16.38 36.94 -25.27
C GLY A 730 16.34 36.63 -23.77
N ARG A 731 15.51 37.33 -23.00
CA ARG A 731 15.35 37.11 -21.55
C ARG A 731 14.29 36.05 -21.25
N LEU A 732 14.39 35.42 -20.08
CA LEU A 732 13.43 34.46 -19.55
C LEU A 732 12.66 35.08 -18.38
N LEU A 733 11.39 35.38 -18.61
CA LEU A 733 10.47 35.91 -17.62
C LEU A 733 9.62 34.74 -17.09
N VAL A 734 9.45 34.64 -15.77
CA VAL A 734 8.77 33.52 -15.13
C VAL A 734 7.53 34.03 -14.39
N ALA A 735 6.40 33.36 -14.59
CA ALA A 735 5.21 33.49 -13.75
C ALA A 735 5.04 32.20 -12.95
N PHE A 736 5.17 32.27 -11.63
CA PHE A 736 5.12 31.10 -10.74
C PHE A 736 3.87 31.10 -9.85
N ASP A 737 3.16 29.97 -9.83
CA ASP A 737 1.91 29.76 -9.06
C ASP A 737 2.14 28.80 -7.86
N PRO A 738 2.45 29.31 -6.65
CA PRO A 738 2.70 28.47 -5.47
C PRO A 738 1.37 27.93 -4.89
N ARG A 739 0.77 26.92 -5.54
CA ARG A 739 -0.60 26.46 -5.20
C ARG A 739 -0.72 25.06 -4.60
N THR A 740 0.36 24.28 -4.61
CA THR A 740 0.34 22.93 -4.04
C THR A 740 0.41 23.01 -2.52
N ASN A 741 -0.03 21.95 -1.82
CA ASN A 741 0.05 21.90 -0.36
C ASN A 741 1.49 22.13 0.12
N THR A 742 2.49 21.59 -0.58
CA THR A 742 3.91 21.74 -0.23
C THR A 742 4.45 23.12 -0.59
N THR A 743 4.20 23.62 -1.80
CA THR A 743 4.70 24.94 -2.26
C THR A 743 4.05 26.12 -1.56
N SER A 744 2.81 25.98 -1.06
CA SER A 744 2.15 27.01 -0.25
C SER A 744 2.72 27.10 1.18
N ARG A 745 3.58 26.16 1.58
CA ARG A 745 4.20 26.09 2.92
C ARG A 745 5.66 26.56 2.88
N ARG A 746 6.20 26.92 4.05
CA ARG A 746 7.60 27.38 4.19
C ARG A 746 8.65 26.30 3.96
N VAL A 747 8.25 25.03 3.82
CA VAL A 747 9.17 23.88 3.63
C VAL A 747 10.08 24.06 2.41
N PHE A 748 9.64 24.80 1.39
CA PHE A 748 10.45 25.13 0.22
C PHE A 748 10.94 26.59 0.19
N GLN A 749 10.83 27.35 1.28
CA GLN A 749 11.20 28.77 1.33
C GLN A 749 12.60 29.02 0.75
N ASP A 750 13.60 28.31 1.27
CA ASP A 750 14.99 28.52 0.88
C ASP A 750 15.32 27.90 -0.48
N ARG A 751 14.68 26.77 -0.83
CA ARG A 751 14.84 26.13 -2.15
C ARG A 751 14.25 26.98 -3.27
N LEU A 752 13.10 27.62 -3.04
CA LEU A 752 12.48 28.54 -3.99
C LEU A 752 13.32 29.79 -4.22
N ALA A 753 14.06 30.26 -3.21
CA ALA A 753 14.93 31.42 -3.35
C ALA A 753 16.08 31.19 -4.37
N VAL A 754 16.45 29.94 -4.64
CA VAL A 754 17.59 29.61 -5.52
C VAL A 754 17.20 28.87 -6.80
N CYS A 755 16.01 28.25 -6.88
CA CYS A 755 15.64 27.41 -8.03
C CYS A 755 15.32 28.18 -9.31
N PHE A 756 15.13 29.50 -9.24
CA PHE A 756 14.86 30.35 -10.42
C PHE A 756 16.13 30.78 -11.16
N LYS A 757 17.29 30.22 -10.82
CA LYS A 757 18.54 30.48 -11.52
C LYS A 757 18.38 30.24 -13.03
N GLY A 758 18.74 31.25 -13.84
CA GLY A 758 18.55 31.24 -15.29
C GLY A 758 17.34 32.03 -15.78
N ALA A 759 16.42 32.41 -14.89
CA ALA A 759 15.44 33.46 -15.14
C ALA A 759 16.07 34.86 -15.04
N ASP A 760 15.44 35.83 -15.68
CA ASP A 760 15.79 37.25 -15.60
C ASP A 760 14.77 38.04 -14.74
N ILE A 761 13.50 37.64 -14.80
CA ILE A 761 12.39 38.27 -14.07
C ILE A 761 11.47 37.18 -13.51
N VAL A 762 11.03 37.33 -12.25
CA VAL A 762 10.12 36.38 -11.59
C VAL A 762 8.91 37.10 -11.01
N ALA A 763 7.73 36.81 -11.56
CA ALA A 763 6.45 37.14 -10.95
C ALA A 763 5.98 35.97 -10.08
N VAL A 764 5.83 36.21 -8.78
CA VAL A 764 5.31 35.22 -7.83
C VAL A 764 3.83 35.50 -7.59
N GLY A 765 2.98 34.49 -7.76
CA GLY A 765 1.54 34.57 -7.49
C GLY A 765 1.20 34.39 -6.01
N GLN A 766 -0.06 34.63 -5.68
CA GLN A 766 -0.58 34.42 -4.33
C GLN A 766 -0.70 32.91 -4.01
N PRO A 767 -0.14 32.43 -2.88
CA PRO A 767 -0.34 31.04 -2.47
C PRO A 767 -1.81 30.68 -2.29
N SER A 768 -2.19 29.49 -2.74
CA SER A 768 -3.56 28.98 -2.63
C SER A 768 -3.81 28.26 -1.30
N ARG A 769 -5.08 28.19 -0.89
CA ARG A 769 -5.58 27.41 0.28
C ARG A 769 -4.96 27.80 1.62
N LEU A 770 -4.66 29.09 1.81
CA LEU A 770 -4.08 29.61 3.07
C LEU A 770 -4.99 29.37 4.29
N ASP A 771 -6.29 29.24 4.08
CA ASP A 771 -7.29 28.86 5.08
C ASP A 771 -7.01 27.49 5.74
N ARG A 772 -6.29 26.60 5.05
CA ARG A 772 -5.95 25.25 5.53
C ARG A 772 -4.53 25.10 6.07
N ILE A 773 -3.76 26.18 6.09
CA ILE A 773 -2.34 26.16 6.48
C ILE A 773 -2.15 27.09 7.68
N PRO A 774 -1.62 26.60 8.82
CA PRO A 774 -1.32 27.44 9.98
C PRO A 774 -0.38 28.60 9.59
N PRO A 775 -0.59 29.83 10.08
CA PRO A 775 0.19 31.01 9.69
C PRO A 775 1.72 30.81 9.71
N GLU A 776 2.24 30.16 10.74
CA GLU A 776 3.66 29.86 10.95
C GLU A 776 4.24 28.85 9.97
N GLN A 777 3.40 28.09 9.27
CA GLN A 777 3.79 27.10 8.26
C GLN A 777 3.66 27.63 6.83
N ARG A 778 3.09 28.82 6.62
CA ARG A 778 2.85 29.39 5.28
C ARG A 778 4.16 29.85 4.63
N LEU A 779 4.19 29.78 3.30
CA LEU A 779 5.25 30.41 2.50
C LEU A 779 5.23 31.93 2.74
N ASP A 780 6.38 32.51 3.11
CA ASP A 780 6.56 33.94 3.20
C ASP A 780 6.98 34.46 1.82
N VAL A 781 5.99 34.97 1.07
CA VAL A 781 6.17 35.45 -0.30
C VAL A 781 7.00 36.73 -0.34
N ASP A 782 6.86 37.60 0.66
CA ASP A 782 7.61 38.85 0.71
C ASP A 782 9.08 38.60 1.02
N LYS A 783 9.38 37.65 1.93
CA LYS A 783 10.74 37.13 2.11
C LYS A 783 11.26 36.50 0.82
N LEU A 784 10.49 35.64 0.15
CA LEU A 784 10.92 35.01 -1.11
C LEU A 784 11.29 36.06 -2.17
N VAL A 785 10.47 37.09 -2.36
CA VAL A 785 10.77 38.18 -3.31
C VAL A 785 12.05 38.94 -2.91
N ARG A 786 12.25 39.21 -1.61
CA ARG A 786 13.50 39.84 -1.12
C ARG A 786 14.71 38.96 -1.36
N ASP A 787 14.61 37.66 -1.12
CA ASP A 787 15.71 36.71 -1.31
C ASP A 787 16.07 36.57 -2.80
N LEU A 788 15.07 36.52 -3.68
CA LEU A 788 15.27 36.51 -5.13
C LEU A 788 15.96 37.80 -5.61
N ALA A 789 15.54 38.95 -5.07
CA ALA A 789 16.17 40.23 -5.38
C ALA A 789 17.61 40.32 -4.87
N ALA A 790 17.89 39.80 -3.67
CA ALA A 790 19.25 39.68 -3.14
C ALA A 790 20.13 38.74 -3.99
N GLY A 791 19.52 37.72 -4.62
CA GLY A 791 20.14 36.84 -5.62
C GLY A 791 20.33 37.48 -7.00
N GLY A 792 19.96 38.75 -7.19
CA GLY A 792 20.14 39.49 -8.44
C GLY A 792 19.00 39.38 -9.45
N LEU A 793 17.85 38.80 -9.07
CA LEU A 793 16.69 38.65 -9.95
C LEU A 793 15.70 39.83 -9.77
N GLU A 794 15.11 40.31 -10.86
CA GLU A 794 13.96 41.22 -10.75
C GLU A 794 12.72 40.41 -10.34
N ALA A 795 12.33 40.46 -9.07
CA ALA A 795 11.20 39.69 -8.53
C ALA A 795 10.07 40.59 -8.02
N LYS A 796 8.82 40.16 -8.19
CA LYS A 796 7.65 40.85 -7.64
C LYS A 796 6.51 39.89 -7.28
N HIS A 797 5.89 40.12 -6.12
CA HIS A 797 4.64 39.48 -5.74
C HIS A 797 3.45 40.18 -6.41
N LEU A 798 2.62 39.43 -7.14
CA LEU A 798 1.43 39.92 -7.83
C LEU A 798 0.27 38.96 -7.57
N ALA A 799 -0.59 39.33 -6.61
CA ALA A 799 -1.71 38.48 -6.21
C ALA A 799 -2.79 38.33 -7.30
N ALA A 800 -3.09 39.40 -8.02
CA ALA A 800 -4.06 39.38 -9.11
C ALA A 800 -3.42 38.96 -10.44
N VAL A 801 -3.98 37.93 -11.08
CA VAL A 801 -3.50 37.39 -12.37
C VAL A 801 -3.47 38.46 -13.46
N ASP A 802 -4.44 39.37 -13.49
CA ASP A 802 -4.48 40.47 -14.47
C ASP A 802 -3.34 41.46 -14.29
N ASP A 803 -2.94 41.75 -13.05
CA ASP A 803 -1.83 42.66 -12.77
C ASP A 803 -0.49 41.97 -13.03
N MET A 804 -0.40 40.66 -12.78
CA MET A 804 0.72 39.84 -13.22
C MET A 804 0.91 39.89 -14.74
N ALA A 805 -0.16 39.68 -15.52
CA ALA A 805 -0.11 39.76 -16.97
C ALA A 805 0.36 41.14 -17.44
N LYS A 806 -0.23 42.22 -16.92
CA LYS A 806 0.16 43.60 -17.27
C LYS A 806 1.63 43.88 -16.98
N TRP A 807 2.10 43.46 -15.80
CA TRP A 807 3.49 43.71 -15.39
C TRP A 807 4.48 42.95 -16.27
N LEU A 808 4.26 41.66 -16.50
CA LEU A 808 5.12 40.86 -17.38
C LEU A 808 5.13 41.39 -18.81
N VAL A 809 3.97 41.78 -19.36
CA VAL A 809 3.86 42.38 -20.70
C VAL A 809 4.58 43.73 -20.78
N SER A 810 4.53 44.54 -19.72
CA SER A 810 5.25 45.82 -19.67
C SER A 810 6.76 45.62 -19.76
N LYS A 811 7.27 44.53 -19.16
CA LYS A 811 8.70 44.18 -19.12
C LYS A 811 9.17 43.45 -20.37
N ALA A 812 8.31 42.66 -21.01
CA ALA A 812 8.67 41.83 -22.16
C ALA A 812 9.13 42.63 -23.39
N ARG A 813 10.19 42.14 -24.02
CA ARG A 813 10.83 42.67 -25.25
C ARG A 813 10.83 41.58 -26.33
N ARG A 814 10.92 41.99 -27.59
CA ARG A 814 11.07 41.05 -28.72
C ARG A 814 12.27 40.12 -28.47
N GLY A 815 12.06 38.83 -28.68
CA GLY A 815 13.02 37.76 -28.38
C GLY A 815 12.84 37.12 -27.00
N ASP A 816 12.10 37.74 -26.07
CA ASP A 816 11.90 37.17 -24.74
C ASP A 816 10.99 35.93 -24.74
N THR A 817 11.09 35.14 -23.68
CA THR A 817 10.23 34.01 -23.39
C THR A 817 9.57 34.23 -22.03
N ILE A 818 8.25 34.07 -21.95
CA ILE A 818 7.48 34.07 -20.71
C ILE A 818 7.08 32.64 -20.38
N ALA A 819 7.61 32.07 -19.30
CA ALA A 819 7.28 30.75 -18.81
C ALA A 819 6.23 30.84 -17.69
N VAL A 820 5.09 30.19 -17.88
CA VAL A 820 4.01 30.07 -16.90
C VAL A 820 4.13 28.71 -16.21
N LEU A 821 4.52 28.72 -14.93
CA LEU A 821 4.80 27.53 -14.12
C LEU A 821 3.66 27.33 -13.12
N SER A 822 2.76 26.39 -13.39
CA SER A 822 1.60 26.10 -12.52
C SER A 822 1.07 24.69 -12.72
N ASN A 823 0.76 24.01 -11.62
CA ASN A 823 0.06 22.73 -11.66
C ASN A 823 -1.48 22.85 -11.79
N GLY A 824 -2.00 24.06 -12.03
CA GLY A 824 -3.43 24.35 -12.23
C GLY A 824 -3.66 25.32 -13.39
N GLY A 825 -4.88 25.88 -13.51
CA GLY A 825 -5.25 26.75 -14.63
C GLY A 825 -4.75 28.21 -14.55
N PHE A 826 -4.11 28.61 -13.45
CA PHE A 826 -3.53 29.94 -13.18
C PHE A 826 -4.38 31.14 -13.68
N GLY A 827 -5.71 31.06 -13.58
CA GLY A 827 -6.62 32.12 -14.04
C GLY A 827 -6.57 32.43 -15.54
N GLY A 828 -6.12 31.49 -16.37
CA GLY A 828 -5.97 31.67 -17.81
C GLY A 828 -4.86 32.65 -18.20
N LEU A 829 -3.82 32.77 -17.38
CA LEU A 829 -2.72 33.72 -17.58
C LEU A 829 -2.10 33.64 -18.98
N GLN A 830 -1.95 32.44 -19.54
CA GLN A 830 -1.38 32.22 -20.86
C GLN A 830 -2.15 32.98 -21.96
N GLU A 831 -3.49 32.87 -21.97
CA GLU A 831 -4.36 33.57 -22.93
C GLU A 831 -4.34 35.08 -22.72
N LYS A 832 -4.33 35.52 -21.45
CA LYS A 832 -4.24 36.95 -21.08
C LYS A 832 -2.93 37.57 -21.57
N LEU A 833 -1.80 36.88 -21.40
CA LEU A 833 -0.50 37.31 -21.89
C LEU A 833 -0.51 37.49 -23.42
N LEU A 834 -0.98 36.48 -24.17
CA LEU A 834 -1.04 36.55 -25.63
C LEU A 834 -1.93 37.69 -26.12
N LYS A 835 -3.09 37.89 -25.50
CA LYS A 835 -4.02 38.99 -25.84
C LYS A 835 -3.40 40.36 -25.59
N GLN A 836 -2.74 40.55 -24.45
CA GLN A 836 -2.11 41.83 -24.09
C GLN A 836 -0.84 42.11 -24.92
N LEU A 837 -0.02 41.10 -25.22
CA LEU A 837 1.11 41.23 -26.14
C LEU A 837 0.65 41.64 -27.55
N LYS A 838 -0.49 41.11 -28.02
CA LYS A 838 -1.08 41.49 -29.31
C LYS A 838 -1.52 42.96 -29.31
N ALA A 839 -2.08 43.43 -28.20
CA ALA A 839 -2.50 44.82 -28.05
C ALA A 839 -1.30 45.78 -28.05
N LYS A 840 -0.16 45.40 -27.45
CA LYS A 840 1.10 46.18 -27.44
C LYS A 840 1.74 46.37 -28.83
N LYS A 841 1.34 45.58 -29.84
CA LYS A 841 1.83 45.67 -31.23
C LYS A 841 1.11 46.77 -32.04
N LYS A 842 -0.08 47.19 -31.61
CA LYS A 842 -0.76 48.37 -32.14
C LYS A 842 -0.30 49.59 -31.38
#